data_AF-A0A0F9U2D0-F1
#
_entry.id   AF-A0A0F9U2D0-F1
#
_cell.length_a   1.000
_cell.length_b   1.000
_cell.length_c   1.000
_cell.angle_alpha   90.00
_cell.angle_beta   90.00
_cell.angle_gamma   90.00
#
_symmetry.space_group_name_H-M   'P 1'
#
loop_
_entity.id
_entity.type
_entity.pdbx_description
1 polymer ?
#
loop_
_entity_poly.entity_id
_entity_poly.type
_entity_poly.pdbx_seq_one_letter_code
_entity_poly.pdbx_strand_id
1 'polypeptide(L)'
;MRKEDAELKYNGEGIKNMLSPAEWGDRKRELWSSIHYFILKNKKILISEITECIDKKGVFHKIEILIFKYLKNQTNLLDINCIGGQGRSIFDFTRQYILAIWLMLEYPPAVRSFINEASNLDYKIINQIAVHLDVKLPKAKTGNRINPDLLRKISDELQHEIDRYNLGREPASLHKIGNRLGINQSKISYWGAKKYPVEYGDIWGRDEKWRISEEEKHFIIKRVKNEIKKYNNGQAPNSLSSIAKNFNRSDSSIQQVAENEFPEYYSLIWKADYKLSTRQRKLLNEQLDIEVKKTIPASLSEIGRNLKISYDMVRYYAKKQYANSFKNIWGTPQLTADEIKAIQSRYQQEIKKDEKYNESVVFYDKFNQKFDIAKNEEFKPDPIINIANDFNRSYDTISRIFTEFDSQSYNKIYAKPRLTEEQLESIISDILCSKMPQTGLAEKHNVSIGTISKISIEKIQPNYDDYDHTERFPQDVYQQLGFAAHPIIECISTKHLLNYEIYKFSEIPDGNYIIDDLLPYIEMHQFYNKIIMENKNQLSLWVEIGLDLDEYNEIVFEYTSYISKKQYQTKTKKYFKFDRFILIVGTRWYDKKYPNPIIHTRFKNVKIIRHEIFAKLLGLSGVLLEEFEKAIELNYNYDLDGMKSLKDKITRKYPKLGFTEYKKYCKKE
;
A
#
# COMPACT_ATOMS: atom_id res chain seq x y z
N MET A 1 -8.81 39.89 44.42
CA MET A 1 -9.61 38.72 44.85
C MET A 1 -8.68 37.74 45.52
N ARG A 2 -8.96 37.35 46.77
CA ARG A 2 -8.17 36.28 47.41
C ARG A 2 -8.56 34.95 46.73
N LYS A 3 -7.66 33.96 46.76
CA LYS A 3 -7.86 32.65 46.12
C LYS A 3 -9.16 31.98 46.58
N GLU A 4 -9.49 32.13 47.86
CA GLU A 4 -10.71 31.62 48.48
C GLU A 4 -11.98 32.29 47.93
N ASP A 5 -11.94 33.61 47.65
CA ASP A 5 -13.05 34.34 47.04
C ASP A 5 -13.31 33.92 45.58
N ALA A 6 -12.25 33.54 44.87
CA ALA A 6 -12.36 33.02 43.50
C ALA A 6 -12.91 31.60 43.51
N GLU A 7 -12.44 30.74 44.42
CA GLU A 7 -12.90 29.37 44.53
C GLU A 7 -14.37 29.30 44.96
N LEU A 8 -14.85 30.16 45.87
CA LEU A 8 -16.27 30.24 46.24
C LEU A 8 -17.17 30.76 45.13
N LYS A 9 -16.69 31.73 44.33
CA LYS A 9 -17.46 32.33 43.23
C LYS A 9 -17.53 31.44 42.00
N TYR A 10 -16.59 30.51 41.83
CA TYR A 10 -16.42 29.74 40.58
C TYR A 10 -16.48 28.20 40.74
N ASN A 11 -16.39 27.63 41.96
CA ASN A 11 -16.59 26.19 42.20
C ASN A 11 -18.06 25.78 42.47
N GLY A 12 -18.98 26.74 42.65
CA GLY A 12 -20.40 26.44 42.80
C GLY A 12 -21.05 26.15 41.44
N GLU A 13 -20.96 24.90 40.97
CA GLU A 13 -21.72 24.26 39.86
C GLU A 13 -21.90 24.99 38.49
N GLY A 14 -21.46 26.24 38.35
CA GLY A 14 -21.85 27.13 37.26
C GLY A 14 -20.98 27.06 36.02
N ILE A 15 -19.66 26.87 36.14
CA ILE A 15 -18.76 26.91 34.95
C ILE A 15 -18.72 25.58 34.20
N LYS A 16 -18.80 24.43 34.88
CA LYS A 16 -18.78 23.12 34.22
C LYS A 16 -19.98 22.90 33.28
N ASN A 17 -21.06 23.68 33.46
CA ASN A 17 -22.29 23.58 32.67
C ASN A 17 -22.45 24.69 31.63
N MET A 18 -21.49 25.64 31.53
CA MET A 18 -21.65 26.81 30.66
C MET A 18 -21.03 26.66 29.26
N LEU A 19 -20.11 25.71 29.05
CA LEU A 19 -19.47 25.48 27.75
C LEU A 19 -19.31 23.98 27.52
N SER A 20 -19.75 23.51 26.36
CA SER A 20 -19.48 22.17 25.88
C SER A 20 -17.96 21.91 25.72
N PRO A 21 -17.51 20.65 25.75
CA PRO A 21 -16.09 20.32 25.51
C PRO A 21 -15.54 20.87 24.18
N ALA A 22 -16.40 21.03 23.16
CA ALA A 22 -16.05 21.61 21.87
C ALA A 22 -15.80 23.12 21.99
N GLU A 23 -16.70 23.87 22.64
CA GLU A 23 -16.54 25.31 22.89
C GLU A 23 -15.32 25.61 23.77
N TRP A 24 -15.00 24.70 24.70
CA TRP A 24 -13.76 24.77 25.48
C TRP A 24 -12.52 24.61 24.60
N GLY A 25 -12.57 23.69 23.63
CA GLY A 25 -11.52 23.50 22.62
C GLY A 25 -11.32 24.73 21.75
N ASP A 26 -12.41 25.40 21.33
CA ASP A 26 -12.37 26.60 20.50
C ASP A 26 -11.83 27.82 21.23
N ARG A 27 -12.30 28.10 22.46
CA ARG A 27 -11.75 29.21 23.26
C ARG A 27 -10.28 29.02 23.60
N LYS A 28 -9.87 27.77 23.83
CA LYS A 28 -8.47 27.42 24.02
C LYS A 28 -7.67 27.77 22.76
N ARG A 29 -8.13 27.38 21.56
CA ARG A 29 -7.50 27.74 20.27
C ARG A 29 -7.42 29.25 20.05
N GLU A 30 -8.48 29.99 20.36
CA GLU A 30 -8.52 31.45 20.21
C GLU A 30 -7.50 32.16 21.11
N LEU A 31 -7.37 31.69 22.36
CA LEU A 31 -6.35 32.17 23.29
C LEU A 31 -4.93 31.87 22.77
N TRP A 32 -4.68 30.66 22.24
CA TRP A 32 -3.39 30.29 21.65
C TRP A 32 -3.02 31.20 20.48
N SER A 33 -3.95 31.43 19.56
CA SER A 33 -3.74 32.29 18.40
C SER A 33 -3.42 33.73 18.83
N SER A 34 -4.10 34.22 19.88
CA SER A 34 -3.87 35.57 20.42
C SER A 34 -2.51 35.72 21.09
N ILE A 35 -2.07 34.73 21.88
CA ILE A 35 -0.73 34.71 22.48
C ILE A 35 0.35 34.61 21.40
N HIS A 36 0.14 33.75 20.40
CA HIS A 36 1.09 33.58 19.31
C HIS A 36 1.25 34.86 18.50
N TYR A 37 0.14 35.51 18.15
CA TYR A 37 0.14 36.78 17.45
C TYR A 37 0.84 37.89 18.26
N PHE A 38 0.63 37.95 19.59
CA PHE A 38 1.36 38.86 20.46
C PHE A 38 2.87 38.69 20.37
N ILE A 39 3.34 37.44 20.48
CA ILE A 39 4.76 37.10 20.49
C ILE A 39 5.38 37.45 19.14
N LEU A 40 4.71 37.14 18.02
CA LEU A 40 5.19 37.50 16.69
C LEU A 40 5.26 39.02 16.50
N LYS A 41 4.21 39.75 16.91
CA LYS A 41 4.14 41.21 16.78
C LYS A 41 5.20 41.93 17.61
N ASN A 42 5.56 41.38 18.78
CA ASN A 42 6.51 41.98 19.71
C ASN A 42 7.87 41.27 19.73
N LYS A 43 8.14 40.40 18.73
CA LYS A 43 9.33 39.53 18.67
C LYS A 43 10.64 40.30 18.90
N LYS A 44 10.82 41.46 18.27
CA LYS A 44 12.04 42.26 18.40
C LYS A 44 12.24 42.83 19.82
N ILE A 45 11.17 43.32 20.44
CA ILE A 45 11.21 43.87 21.81
C ILE A 45 11.46 42.74 22.81
N LEU A 46 10.77 41.61 22.64
CA LEU A 46 10.95 40.43 23.48
C LEU A 46 12.38 39.87 23.37
N ILE A 47 12.94 39.79 22.17
CA ILE A 47 14.34 39.37 21.97
C ILE A 47 15.28 40.36 22.65
N SER A 48 15.10 41.66 22.46
CA SER A 48 15.95 42.70 23.09
C SER A 48 15.93 42.61 24.63
N GLU A 49 14.74 42.53 25.23
CA GLU A 49 14.57 42.42 26.69
C GLU A 49 15.12 41.09 27.26
N ILE A 50 15.01 39.99 26.51
CA ILE A 50 15.56 38.69 26.89
C ILE A 50 17.10 38.68 26.79
N THR A 51 17.66 39.28 25.74
CA THR A 51 19.11 39.33 25.50
C THR A 51 19.84 40.30 26.43
N GLU A 52 19.23 41.43 26.82
CA GLU A 52 19.87 42.40 27.74
C GLU A 52 19.86 41.98 29.22
N CYS A 53 19.05 40.99 29.61
CA CYS A 53 18.78 40.70 31.03
C CYS A 53 19.05 39.25 31.44
N ILE A 54 20.11 38.64 30.91
CA ILE A 54 20.50 37.24 31.06
C ILE A 54 20.57 36.74 32.52
N ASP A 55 20.64 37.62 33.53
CA ASP A 55 20.89 37.25 34.93
C ASP A 55 19.83 37.62 35.99
N LYS A 56 18.58 38.00 35.63
CA LYS A 56 17.59 38.38 36.66
C LYS A 56 16.23 37.67 36.52
N LYS A 57 15.83 36.96 37.59
CA LYS A 57 14.49 36.40 37.88
C LYS A 57 13.30 37.32 37.54
N GLY A 58 13.52 38.64 37.43
CA GLY A 58 12.49 39.64 37.11
C GLY A 58 12.03 39.69 35.64
N VAL A 59 12.80 39.15 34.69
CA VAL A 59 12.44 39.19 33.25
C VAL A 59 11.21 38.35 32.96
N PHE A 60 11.15 37.13 33.48
CA PHE A 60 9.97 36.27 33.34
C PHE A 60 8.72 36.94 33.89
N HIS A 61 8.83 37.61 35.04
CA HIS A 61 7.71 38.34 35.64
C HIS A 61 7.27 39.56 34.80
N LYS A 62 8.21 40.29 34.19
CA LYS A 62 7.89 41.40 33.26
C LYS A 62 7.20 40.91 31.99
N ILE A 63 7.70 39.83 31.39
CA ILE A 63 7.10 39.22 30.18
C ILE A 63 5.72 38.66 30.51
N GLU A 64 5.56 37.99 31.66
CA GLU A 64 4.25 37.54 32.17
C GLU A 64 3.26 38.70 32.29
N ILE A 65 3.68 39.84 32.88
CA ILE A 65 2.83 41.03 33.00
C ILE A 65 2.48 41.63 31.64
N LEU A 66 3.40 41.64 30.68
CA LEU A 66 3.16 42.17 29.33
C LEU A 66 2.17 41.31 28.54
N ILE A 67 2.33 39.99 28.58
CA ILE A 67 1.38 39.04 27.98
C ILE A 67 0.02 39.18 28.66
N PHE A 68 -0.03 39.26 29.99
CA PHE A 68 -1.28 39.41 30.73
C PHE A 68 -2.01 40.73 30.39
N LYS A 69 -1.28 41.87 30.35
CA LYS A 69 -1.83 43.16 29.94
C LYS A 69 -2.36 43.13 28.50
N TYR A 70 -1.63 42.49 27.59
CA TYR A 70 -2.05 42.35 26.21
C TYR A 70 -3.32 41.50 26.07
N LEU A 71 -3.37 40.33 26.71
CA LEU A 71 -4.53 39.44 26.67
C LEU A 71 -5.77 40.09 27.30
N LYS A 72 -5.60 40.81 28.42
CA LYS A 72 -6.66 41.59 29.06
C LYS A 72 -7.22 42.69 28.15
N ASN A 73 -6.41 43.26 27.27
CA ASN A 73 -6.82 44.33 26.36
C ASN A 73 -7.40 43.80 25.02
N GLN A 74 -7.08 42.58 24.62
CA GLN A 74 -7.54 41.99 23.36
C GLN A 74 -8.78 41.12 23.52
N THR A 75 -9.01 40.60 24.72
CA THR A 75 -10.13 39.71 24.99
C THR A 75 -11.02 40.34 26.05
N ASN A 76 -12.34 40.44 25.81
CA ASN A 76 -13.33 40.74 26.85
C ASN A 76 -13.47 39.60 27.88
N LEU A 77 -12.44 38.75 28.01
CA LEU A 77 -12.40 37.61 28.91
C LEU A 77 -12.04 38.11 30.31
N LEU A 78 -13.06 38.50 31.06
CA LEU A 78 -12.98 38.76 32.50
C LEU A 78 -12.50 37.54 33.33
N ASP A 79 -12.33 36.37 32.71
CA ASP A 79 -12.08 35.09 33.39
C ASP A 79 -10.82 34.35 32.90
N ILE A 80 -9.69 35.06 32.74
CA ILE A 80 -8.38 34.42 32.50
C ILE A 80 -8.03 33.42 33.62
N ASN A 81 -8.58 33.61 34.83
CA ASN A 81 -8.38 32.71 35.98
C ASN A 81 -9.10 31.36 35.85
N CYS A 82 -10.07 31.21 34.94
CA CYS A 82 -10.90 30.00 34.83
C CYS A 82 -10.32 28.94 33.86
N ILE A 83 -9.19 29.21 33.22
CA ILE A 83 -8.61 28.35 32.16
C ILE A 83 -7.66 27.27 32.75
N GLY A 84 -7.42 27.29 34.07
CA GLY A 84 -6.57 26.32 34.77
C GLY A 84 -7.34 25.12 35.33
N GLY A 85 -7.73 24.17 34.49
CA GLY A 85 -8.16 22.84 34.94
C GLY A 85 -6.97 21.98 35.36
N GLN A 86 -6.96 21.50 36.61
CA GLN A 86 -5.95 20.64 37.25
C GLN A 86 -4.55 21.26 37.44
N GLY A 87 -4.39 21.99 38.54
CA GLY A 87 -3.14 22.06 39.32
C GLY A 87 -1.91 22.74 38.71
N ARG A 88 -1.97 23.26 37.48
CA ARG A 88 -0.88 24.06 36.89
C ARG A 88 -1.44 25.40 36.44
N SER A 89 -0.87 26.47 36.97
CA SER A 89 -1.30 27.82 36.62
C SER A 89 -0.94 28.12 35.16
N ILE A 90 -1.72 28.98 34.50
CA ILE A 90 -1.38 29.46 33.14
C ILE A 90 0.02 30.12 33.12
N PHE A 91 0.48 30.59 34.29
CA PHE A 91 1.83 31.10 34.52
C PHE A 91 2.90 30.01 34.47
N ASP A 92 2.68 28.83 35.06
CA ASP A 92 3.63 27.70 34.97
C ASP A 92 3.80 27.24 33.53
N PHE A 93 2.69 27.21 32.78
CA PHE A 93 2.73 26.84 31.37
C PHE A 93 3.41 27.91 30.52
N THR A 94 3.08 29.19 30.73
CA THR A 94 3.71 30.31 30.01
C THR A 94 5.20 30.37 30.29
N ARG A 95 5.63 30.09 31.53
CA ARG A 95 7.05 29.91 31.88
C ARG A 95 7.69 28.78 31.11
N GLN A 96 7.10 27.59 31.10
CA GLN A 96 7.65 26.44 30.36
C GLN A 96 7.79 26.73 28.86
N TYR A 97 6.82 27.46 28.29
CA TYR A 97 6.83 27.82 26.87
C TYR A 97 7.89 28.88 26.54
N ILE A 98 8.02 29.93 27.37
CA ILE A 98 9.09 30.93 27.24
C ILE A 98 10.46 30.28 27.44
N LEU A 99 10.59 29.38 28.41
CA LEU A 99 11.84 28.63 28.67
C LEU A 99 12.21 27.71 27.50
N ALA A 100 11.23 27.05 26.87
CA ALA A 100 11.45 26.22 25.70
C ALA A 100 11.89 27.05 24.48
N ILE A 101 11.30 28.24 24.28
CA ILE A 101 11.72 29.19 23.24
C ILE A 101 13.15 29.68 23.52
N TRP A 102 13.46 30.02 24.77
CA TRP A 102 14.79 30.48 25.18
C TRP A 102 15.88 29.40 24.97
N LEU A 103 15.61 28.16 25.41
CA LEU A 103 16.52 27.02 25.24
C LEU A 103 16.78 26.66 23.77
N MET A 104 15.81 26.91 22.88
CA MET A 104 15.97 26.65 21.45
C MET A 104 16.70 27.76 20.69
N LEU A 105 16.75 28.98 21.24
CA LEU A 105 17.34 30.13 20.55
C LEU A 105 18.84 30.32 20.85
N GLU A 106 19.36 29.87 22.00
CA GLU A 106 20.75 30.24 22.39
C GLU A 106 21.82 29.13 22.44
N TYR A 107 21.59 27.85 22.75
CA TYR A 107 22.74 26.90 22.87
C TYR A 107 22.41 25.40 22.59
N PRO A 108 22.86 24.83 21.44
CA PRO A 108 22.61 23.41 21.10
C PRO A 108 23.28 22.31 21.97
N PRO A 109 24.48 22.47 22.57
CA PRO A 109 25.14 21.36 23.26
C PRO A 109 24.58 21.03 24.66
N ALA A 110 24.16 22.04 25.44
CA ALA A 110 23.65 21.85 26.81
C ALA A 110 22.31 21.10 26.86
N VAL A 111 21.54 21.15 25.76
CA VAL A 111 20.27 20.43 25.57
C VAL A 111 20.45 18.91 25.70
N ARG A 112 21.61 18.34 25.33
CA ARG A 112 21.87 16.89 25.52
C ARG A 112 22.06 16.48 26.97
N SER A 113 22.71 17.31 27.77
CA SER A 113 22.93 17.02 29.20
C SER A 113 21.62 17.16 29.97
N PHE A 114 20.86 18.21 29.67
CA PHE A 114 19.62 18.51 30.39
C PHE A 114 18.42 17.62 29.98
N ILE A 115 18.32 17.17 28.73
CA ILE A 115 17.29 16.18 28.32
C ILE A 115 17.46 14.85 29.07
N ASN A 116 18.69 14.49 29.44
CA ASN A 116 18.95 13.30 30.25
C ASN A 116 18.60 13.50 31.74
N GLU A 117 18.59 14.74 32.26
CA GLU A 117 18.21 15.05 33.64
C GLU A 117 16.71 15.36 33.80
N ALA A 118 16.08 16.00 32.81
CA ALA A 118 14.65 16.32 32.79
C ALA A 118 13.80 15.13 32.31
N SER A 119 13.92 14.00 33.02
CA SER A 119 13.27 12.71 32.72
C SER A 119 11.73 12.67 32.79
N ASN A 120 11.05 13.83 32.80
CA ASN A 120 9.58 13.91 32.89
C ASN A 120 8.91 14.88 31.88
N LEU A 121 9.63 15.37 30.87
CA LEU A 121 9.03 16.17 29.79
C LEU A 121 8.59 15.27 28.63
N ASP A 122 7.29 15.31 28.29
CA ASP A 122 6.71 14.55 27.18
C ASP A 122 7.30 15.03 25.84
N TYR A 123 8.07 14.15 25.20
CA TYR A 123 8.72 14.39 23.91
C TYR A 123 7.73 14.80 22.81
N LYS A 124 6.44 14.48 22.95
CA LYS A 124 5.39 14.99 22.05
C LYS A 124 5.27 16.51 22.09
N ILE A 125 5.37 17.12 23.27
CA ILE A 125 5.21 18.58 23.43
C ILE A 125 6.40 19.28 22.77
N ILE A 126 7.61 18.79 23.00
CA ILE A 126 8.84 19.32 22.38
C ILE A 126 8.76 19.23 20.85
N ASN A 127 8.30 18.10 20.32
CA ASN A 127 8.18 17.90 18.87
C ASN A 127 7.06 18.76 18.25
N GLN A 128 5.94 18.96 18.96
CA GLN A 128 4.87 19.85 18.51
C GLN A 128 5.33 21.30 18.44
N ILE A 129 6.10 21.77 19.43
CA ILE A 129 6.66 23.13 19.44
C ILE A 129 7.67 23.31 18.30
N ALA A 130 8.54 22.33 18.05
CA ALA A 130 9.52 22.39 16.97
C ALA A 130 8.90 22.42 15.56
N VAL A 131 7.86 21.62 15.32
CA VAL A 131 7.09 21.65 14.06
C VAL A 131 6.39 22.98 13.86
N HIS A 132 5.90 23.62 14.93
CA HIS A 132 5.20 24.90 14.84
C HIS A 132 6.13 26.10 14.64
N LEU A 133 7.39 25.99 15.06
CA LEU A 133 8.41 27.05 14.92
C LEU A 133 9.31 26.89 13.68
N ASP A 134 9.04 25.87 12.85
CA ASP A 134 9.85 25.50 11.68
C ASP A 134 11.34 25.27 11.99
N VAL A 135 11.62 24.74 13.19
CA VAL A 135 12.98 24.41 13.63
C VAL A 135 13.19 22.91 13.48
N LYS A 136 14.18 22.50 12.67
CA LYS A 136 14.59 21.10 12.57
C LYS A 136 15.27 20.65 13.87
N LEU A 137 14.56 19.89 14.70
CA LEU A 137 15.20 19.14 15.78
C LEU A 137 16.22 18.16 15.18
N PRO A 138 17.43 18.02 15.76
CA PRO A 138 18.29 16.90 15.42
C PRO A 138 17.53 15.61 15.70
N LYS A 139 17.29 14.79 14.66
CA LYS A 139 16.57 13.53 14.79
C LYS A 139 17.22 12.71 15.91
N ALA A 140 16.50 12.48 17.01
CA ALA A 140 16.86 11.41 17.91
C ALA A 140 16.92 10.13 17.08
N LYS A 141 18.10 9.50 17.00
CA LYS A 141 18.26 8.18 16.40
C LYS A 141 17.52 7.18 17.28
N THR A 142 16.20 7.06 17.10
CA THR A 142 15.37 6.02 17.72
C THR A 142 15.32 4.75 16.86
N GLY A 143 16.33 4.53 16.01
CA GLY A 143 16.64 3.19 15.55
C GLY A 143 17.31 2.45 16.70
N ASN A 144 16.77 1.30 17.08
CA ASN A 144 17.36 0.36 18.03
C ASN A 144 18.76 -0.09 17.55
N ARG A 145 19.78 0.77 17.64
CA ARG A 145 21.16 0.31 17.65
C ARG A 145 21.32 -0.42 18.97
N ILE A 146 21.21 -1.75 18.90
CA ILE A 146 21.64 -2.62 19.98
C ILE A 146 23.08 -2.20 20.26
N ASN A 147 23.35 -1.83 21.52
CA ASN A 147 24.68 -1.45 21.97
C ASN A 147 25.68 -2.54 21.48
N PRO A 148 26.76 -2.18 20.77
CA PRO A 148 27.77 -3.14 20.31
C PRO A 148 28.27 -4.08 21.41
N ASP A 149 28.38 -3.59 22.65
CA ASP A 149 28.76 -4.40 23.80
C ASP A 149 27.71 -5.46 24.14
N LEU A 150 26.44 -5.15 23.93
CA LEU A 150 25.34 -6.07 24.13
C LEU A 150 25.29 -7.14 23.02
N LEU A 151 25.60 -6.77 21.77
CA LEU A 151 25.74 -7.75 20.67
C LEU A 151 26.91 -8.71 20.90
N ARG A 152 28.01 -8.20 21.47
CA ARG A 152 29.14 -9.03 21.88
C ARG A 152 28.70 -10.02 22.97
N LYS A 153 28.05 -9.54 24.05
CA LYS A 153 27.51 -10.41 25.11
C LYS A 153 26.53 -11.47 24.60
N ILE A 154 25.62 -11.13 23.68
CA ILE A 154 24.71 -12.11 23.06
C ILE A 154 25.52 -13.17 22.30
N SER A 155 26.55 -12.74 21.56
CA SER A 155 27.40 -13.64 20.79
C SER A 155 28.18 -14.60 21.67
N ASP A 156 28.79 -14.09 22.74
CA ASP A 156 29.60 -14.89 23.67
C ASP A 156 28.75 -15.94 24.38
N GLU A 157 27.53 -15.55 24.80
CA GLU A 157 26.59 -16.46 25.46
C GLU A 157 26.04 -17.54 24.49
N LEU A 158 25.73 -17.16 23.24
CA LEU A 158 25.33 -18.14 22.22
C LEU A 158 26.46 -19.11 21.88
N GLN A 159 27.69 -18.62 21.74
CA GLN A 159 28.86 -19.46 21.49
C GLN A 159 29.08 -20.43 22.65
N HIS A 160 28.97 -19.96 23.90
CA HIS A 160 29.10 -20.82 25.07
C HIS A 160 28.08 -21.98 25.07
N GLU A 161 26.83 -21.70 24.68
CA GLU A 161 25.80 -22.75 24.63
C GLU A 161 25.94 -23.68 23.41
N ILE A 162 26.49 -23.19 22.29
CA ILE A 162 26.92 -24.04 21.15
C ILE A 162 28.02 -25.01 21.60
N ASP A 163 29.01 -24.52 22.34
CA ASP A 163 30.11 -25.35 22.85
C ASP A 163 29.59 -26.43 23.82
N ARG A 164 28.59 -26.10 24.65
CA ARG A 164 27.92 -27.08 25.52
C ARG A 164 27.21 -28.17 24.70
N TYR A 165 26.48 -27.79 23.66
CA TYR A 165 25.80 -28.74 22.77
C TYR A 165 26.80 -29.70 22.10
N ASN A 166 27.91 -29.17 21.57
CA ASN A 166 28.94 -29.97 20.91
C ASN A 166 29.65 -30.95 21.85
N LEU A 167 29.64 -30.66 23.17
CA LEU A 167 30.13 -31.56 24.22
C LEU A 167 29.06 -32.57 24.70
N GLY A 168 27.93 -32.68 24.00
CA GLY A 168 26.82 -33.57 24.36
C GLY A 168 26.02 -33.11 25.58
N ARG A 169 26.14 -31.83 25.98
CA ARG A 169 25.39 -31.26 27.12
C ARG A 169 24.19 -30.48 26.61
N GLU A 170 23.11 -30.48 27.39
CA GLU A 170 21.88 -29.75 27.05
C GLU A 170 22.12 -28.22 27.08
N PRO A 171 21.97 -27.52 25.94
CA PRO A 171 22.15 -26.08 25.86
C PRO A 171 20.97 -25.34 26.51
N ALA A 172 21.22 -24.13 27.01
CA ALA A 172 20.16 -23.31 27.58
C ALA A 172 19.17 -22.83 26.49
N SER A 173 17.89 -22.76 26.84
CA SER A 173 16.87 -22.19 25.95
C SER A 173 17.12 -20.70 25.69
N LEU A 174 16.68 -20.19 24.52
CA LEU A 174 16.79 -18.78 24.17
C LEU A 174 16.11 -17.85 25.19
N HIS A 175 15.05 -18.33 25.85
CA HIS A 175 14.38 -17.60 26.93
C HIS A 175 15.30 -17.44 28.16
N LYS A 176 15.98 -18.52 28.56
CA LYS A 176 16.92 -18.51 29.69
C LYS A 176 18.13 -17.62 29.41
N ILE A 177 18.65 -17.66 28.19
CA ILE A 177 19.70 -16.75 27.70
C ILE A 177 19.21 -15.29 27.77
N GLY A 178 17.96 -15.04 27.33
CA GLY A 178 17.31 -13.72 27.44
C GLY A 178 17.26 -13.17 28.85
N ASN A 179 16.87 -14.01 29.82
CA ASN A 179 16.80 -13.61 31.22
C ASN A 179 18.18 -13.30 31.82
N ARG A 180 19.23 -14.05 31.46
CA ARG A 180 20.61 -13.78 31.91
C ARG A 180 21.12 -12.43 31.41
N LEU A 181 20.76 -12.07 30.18
CA LEU A 181 21.26 -10.85 29.54
C LEU A 181 20.35 -9.63 29.74
N GLY A 182 19.13 -9.82 30.27
CA GLY A 182 18.12 -8.75 30.35
C GLY A 182 17.57 -8.35 28.98
N ILE A 183 17.45 -9.29 28.05
CA ILE A 183 17.07 -9.05 26.64
C ILE A 183 15.90 -9.94 26.24
N ASN A 184 14.99 -9.40 25.44
CA ASN A 184 13.90 -10.18 24.84
C ASN A 184 14.43 -11.32 23.95
N GLN A 185 13.89 -12.52 24.14
CA GLN A 185 14.19 -13.74 23.38
C GLN A 185 14.20 -13.53 21.85
N SER A 186 13.27 -12.73 21.32
CA SER A 186 13.19 -12.46 19.87
C SER A 186 14.45 -11.82 19.30
N LYS A 187 15.16 -10.99 20.08
CA LYS A 187 16.42 -10.37 19.65
C LYS A 187 17.57 -11.37 19.64
N ILE A 188 17.62 -12.28 20.60
CA ILE A 188 18.62 -13.35 20.66
C ILE A 188 18.37 -14.35 19.53
N SER A 189 17.10 -14.71 19.31
CA SER A 189 16.67 -15.57 18.20
C SER A 189 17.11 -15.01 16.85
N TYR A 190 16.82 -13.73 16.59
CA TYR A 190 17.25 -13.06 15.36
C TYR A 190 18.77 -13.06 15.21
N TRP A 191 19.50 -12.73 16.27
CA TRP A 191 20.97 -12.65 16.22
C TRP A 191 21.61 -14.03 16.03
N GLY A 192 21.12 -15.05 16.72
CA GLY A 192 21.58 -16.43 16.59
C GLY A 192 21.34 -16.98 15.20
N ALA A 193 20.13 -16.82 14.65
CA ALA A 193 19.81 -17.24 13.29
C ALA A 193 20.68 -16.55 12.22
N LYS A 194 21.09 -15.30 12.49
CA LYS A 194 21.95 -14.54 11.57
C LYS A 194 23.43 -14.93 11.68
N LYS A 195 23.93 -15.11 12.90
CA LYS A 195 25.38 -15.29 13.15
C LYS A 195 25.82 -16.75 13.12
N TYR A 196 24.94 -17.66 13.53
CA TYR A 196 25.20 -19.10 13.66
C TYR A 196 24.07 -19.90 12.99
N PRO A 197 23.77 -19.71 11.69
CA PRO A 197 22.55 -20.23 11.09
C PRO A 197 22.38 -21.75 11.18
N VAL A 198 23.49 -22.50 11.11
CA VAL A 198 23.49 -23.97 11.15
C VAL A 198 23.24 -24.45 12.58
N GLU A 199 24.10 -24.01 13.51
CA GLU A 199 24.01 -24.38 14.93
C GLU A 199 22.72 -23.87 15.55
N TYR A 200 22.27 -22.69 15.14
CA TYR A 200 20.99 -22.16 15.56
C TYR A 200 19.84 -23.04 15.10
N GLY A 201 19.87 -23.57 13.88
CA GLY A 201 18.90 -24.55 13.40
C GLY A 201 18.95 -25.86 14.18
N ASP A 202 20.15 -26.35 14.48
CA ASP A 202 20.35 -27.65 15.15
C ASP A 202 20.01 -27.62 16.64
N ILE A 203 20.28 -26.50 17.29
CA ILE A 203 20.16 -26.32 18.74
C ILE A 203 18.84 -25.65 19.11
N TRP A 204 18.51 -24.53 18.46
CA TRP A 204 17.38 -23.66 18.82
C TRP A 204 16.35 -23.53 17.70
N GLY A 205 16.50 -24.29 16.62
CA GLY A 205 15.62 -24.30 15.47
C GLY A 205 14.27 -24.87 15.85
N ARG A 206 13.37 -23.96 16.26
CA ARG A 206 11.96 -24.20 16.64
C ARG A 206 11.76 -25.38 17.58
N ASP A 207 11.81 -25.03 18.87
CA ASP A 207 11.12 -25.67 20.00
C ASP A 207 11.35 -27.19 20.14
N GLU A 208 12.13 -27.56 21.17
CA GLU A 208 12.28 -28.92 21.72
C GLU A 208 10.98 -29.72 21.83
N LYS A 209 9.83 -29.05 21.93
CA LYS A 209 8.49 -29.67 21.97
C LYS A 209 8.02 -30.29 20.64
N TRP A 210 8.67 -29.97 19.52
CA TRP A 210 8.27 -30.40 18.16
C TRP A 210 9.29 -31.30 17.46
N ARG A 211 10.39 -31.67 18.12
CA ARG A 211 11.30 -32.69 17.57
C ARG A 211 10.55 -34.03 17.57
N ILE A 212 10.12 -34.46 16.38
CA ILE A 212 9.60 -35.83 16.18
C ILE A 212 10.80 -36.76 16.32
N SER A 213 10.77 -37.68 17.28
CA SER A 213 11.80 -38.72 17.39
C SER A 213 11.82 -39.59 16.13
N GLU A 214 12.95 -40.19 15.78
CA GLU A 214 13.00 -41.07 14.60
C GLU A 214 12.02 -42.25 14.69
N GLU A 215 11.80 -42.78 15.90
CA GLU A 215 10.80 -43.82 16.15
C GLU A 215 9.37 -43.33 15.85
N GLU A 216 9.01 -42.14 16.33
CA GLU A 216 7.71 -41.54 16.08
C GLU A 216 7.53 -41.15 14.59
N LYS A 217 8.60 -40.67 13.94
CA LYS A 217 8.63 -40.37 12.51
C LYS A 217 8.26 -41.62 11.70
N HIS A 218 8.78 -42.79 12.09
CA HIS A 218 8.44 -44.05 11.45
C HIS A 218 6.94 -44.38 11.54
N PHE A 219 6.31 -44.15 12.70
CA PHE A 219 4.86 -44.35 12.86
C PHE A 219 4.03 -43.36 12.05
N ILE A 220 4.45 -42.10 11.99
CA ILE A 220 3.80 -41.06 11.15
C ILE A 220 3.88 -41.46 9.68
N ILE A 221 5.06 -41.86 9.19
CA ILE A 221 5.25 -42.34 7.80
C ILE A 221 4.31 -43.50 7.50
N LYS A 222 4.21 -44.50 8.38
CA LYS A 222 3.30 -45.64 8.21
C LYS A 222 1.84 -45.20 8.13
N ARG A 223 1.44 -44.24 8.96
CA ARG A 223 0.08 -43.67 8.96
C ARG A 223 -0.23 -42.93 7.66
N VAL A 224 0.69 -42.08 7.20
CA VAL A 224 0.57 -41.34 5.93
C VAL A 224 0.48 -42.31 4.74
N LYS A 225 1.32 -43.36 4.69
CA LYS A 225 1.24 -44.41 3.66
C LYS A 225 -0.15 -45.07 3.60
N ASN A 226 -0.79 -45.31 4.75
CA ASN A 226 -2.14 -45.89 4.78
C ASN A 226 -3.21 -44.93 4.22
N GLU A 227 -3.06 -43.64 4.44
CA GLU A 227 -3.98 -42.65 3.87
C GLU A 227 -3.77 -42.48 2.36
N ILE A 228 -2.54 -42.58 1.87
CA ILE A 228 -2.25 -42.68 0.43
C ILE A 228 -2.94 -43.91 -0.18
N LYS A 229 -2.90 -45.07 0.49
CA LYS A 229 -3.60 -46.28 0.02
C LYS A 229 -5.11 -46.08 -0.06
N LYS A 230 -5.73 -45.42 0.93
CA LYS A 230 -7.16 -45.07 0.88
C LYS A 230 -7.47 -44.20 -0.33
N TYR A 231 -6.67 -43.17 -0.56
CA TYR A 231 -6.82 -42.28 -1.71
C TYR A 231 -6.74 -43.04 -3.05
N ASN A 232 -5.74 -43.91 -3.22
CA ASN A 232 -5.58 -44.72 -4.43
C ASN A 232 -6.75 -45.69 -4.64
N ASN A 233 -7.41 -46.12 -3.57
CA ASN A 233 -8.62 -46.95 -3.61
C ASN A 233 -9.92 -46.14 -3.74
N GLY A 234 -9.85 -44.83 -4.01
CA GLY A 234 -11.01 -43.95 -4.18
C GLY A 234 -11.71 -43.53 -2.88
N GLN A 235 -11.13 -43.87 -1.72
CA GLN A 235 -11.66 -43.47 -0.41
C GLN A 235 -11.08 -42.12 0.02
N ALA A 236 -11.84 -41.36 0.81
CA ALA A 236 -11.39 -40.06 1.31
C ALA A 236 -10.28 -40.26 2.37
N PRO A 237 -9.06 -39.72 2.14
CA PRO A 237 -8.01 -39.75 3.15
C PRO A 237 -8.27 -38.71 4.25
N ASN A 238 -7.85 -39.02 5.47
CA ASN A 238 -7.86 -38.11 6.60
C ASN A 238 -6.98 -36.88 6.30
N SER A 239 -7.35 -35.72 6.83
CA SER A 239 -6.52 -34.52 6.74
C SER A 239 -5.22 -34.66 7.55
N LEU A 240 -4.18 -33.91 7.18
CA LEU A 240 -2.95 -33.83 7.98
C LEU A 240 -3.23 -33.37 9.42
N SER A 241 -4.22 -32.48 9.62
CA SER A 241 -4.67 -32.08 10.95
C SER A 241 -5.25 -33.25 11.77
N SER A 242 -6.06 -34.10 11.13
CA SER A 242 -6.57 -35.31 11.79
C SER A 242 -5.45 -36.29 12.13
N ILE A 243 -4.45 -36.43 11.26
CA ILE A 243 -3.27 -37.27 11.54
C ILE A 243 -2.46 -36.65 12.70
N ALA A 244 -2.25 -35.33 12.71
CA ALA A 244 -1.50 -34.63 13.73
C ALA A 244 -2.07 -34.80 15.13
N LYS A 245 -3.41 -34.79 15.26
CA LYS A 245 -4.10 -35.10 16.52
C LYS A 245 -3.78 -36.50 17.06
N ASN A 246 -3.58 -37.50 16.20
CA ASN A 246 -3.26 -38.86 16.64
C ASN A 246 -1.87 -38.97 17.29
N PHE A 247 -0.96 -38.07 16.94
CA PHE A 247 0.41 -38.05 17.45
C PHE A 247 0.63 -36.92 18.47
N ASN A 248 -0.40 -36.15 18.81
CA ASN A 248 -0.29 -34.94 19.63
C ASN A 248 0.78 -33.97 19.08
N ARG A 249 0.79 -33.79 17.75
CA ARG A 249 1.72 -32.93 17.00
C ARG A 249 0.98 -31.80 16.28
N SER A 250 1.74 -30.86 15.74
CA SER A 250 1.19 -29.80 14.89
C SER A 250 0.98 -30.32 13.48
N ASP A 251 0.01 -29.73 12.80
CA ASP A 251 -0.24 -29.96 11.37
C ASP A 251 1.03 -29.73 10.55
N SER A 252 1.83 -28.71 10.90
CA SER A 252 3.10 -28.39 10.22
C SER A 252 4.14 -29.49 10.37
N SER A 253 4.22 -30.17 11.52
CA SER A 253 5.18 -31.24 11.74
C SER A 253 4.83 -32.48 10.91
N ILE A 254 3.54 -32.83 10.83
CA ILE A 254 3.08 -33.93 9.97
C ILE A 254 3.21 -33.56 8.49
N GLN A 255 2.95 -32.29 8.13
CA GLN A 255 3.14 -31.79 6.78
C GLN A 255 4.57 -31.99 6.31
N GLN A 256 5.56 -31.60 7.10
CA GLN A 256 6.98 -31.78 6.74
C GLN A 256 7.32 -33.25 6.49
N VAL A 257 6.85 -34.17 7.32
CA VAL A 257 7.07 -35.61 7.11
C VAL A 257 6.40 -36.08 5.81
N ALA A 258 5.16 -35.68 5.56
CA ALA A 258 4.44 -36.07 4.35
C ALA A 258 5.07 -35.47 3.07
N GLU A 259 5.50 -34.21 3.11
CA GLU A 259 6.11 -33.49 2.01
C GLU A 259 7.52 -34.02 1.68
N ASN A 260 8.33 -34.33 2.70
CA ASN A 260 9.67 -34.86 2.49
C ASN A 260 9.67 -36.32 2.02
N GLU A 261 8.79 -37.16 2.60
CA GLU A 261 8.81 -38.60 2.34
C GLU A 261 7.91 -38.98 1.14
N PHE A 262 6.87 -38.19 0.83
CA PHE A 262 5.91 -38.44 -0.26
C PHE A 262 5.52 -37.17 -1.03
N PRO A 263 6.48 -36.42 -1.62
CA PRO A 263 6.24 -35.10 -2.21
C PRO A 263 5.14 -35.09 -3.29
N GLU A 264 5.10 -36.12 -4.14
CA GLU A 264 4.10 -36.25 -5.21
C GLU A 264 2.68 -36.42 -4.64
N TYR A 265 2.51 -37.36 -3.70
CA TYR A 265 1.21 -37.63 -3.08
C TYR A 265 0.77 -36.51 -2.14
N TYR A 266 1.72 -35.85 -1.47
CA TYR A 266 1.43 -34.69 -0.64
C TYR A 266 0.76 -33.58 -1.45
N SER A 267 1.32 -33.27 -2.62
CA SER A 267 0.77 -32.29 -3.55
C SER A 267 -0.61 -32.69 -4.10
N LEU A 268 -0.84 -33.98 -4.31
CA LEU A 268 -2.10 -34.51 -4.85
C LEU A 268 -3.24 -34.58 -3.81
N ILE A 269 -2.91 -34.92 -2.56
CA ILE A 269 -3.90 -35.28 -1.54
C ILE A 269 -4.17 -34.13 -0.56
N TRP A 270 -3.12 -33.45 -0.10
CA TRP A 270 -3.18 -32.58 1.08
C TRP A 270 -2.81 -31.13 0.82
N LYS A 271 -2.19 -30.80 -0.30
CA LYS A 271 -1.98 -29.41 -0.71
C LYS A 271 -3.34 -28.77 -1.06
N ALA A 272 -3.70 -27.73 -0.33
CA ALA A 272 -5.07 -27.26 -0.11
C ALA A 272 -5.80 -26.67 -1.34
N ASP A 273 -5.15 -26.52 -2.49
CA ASP A 273 -5.69 -25.66 -3.56
C ASP A 273 -6.75 -26.34 -4.46
N TYR A 274 -7.05 -27.63 -4.28
CA TYR A 274 -7.87 -28.39 -5.24
C TYR A 274 -9.08 -29.19 -4.69
N LYS A 275 -9.75 -28.73 -3.62
CA LYS A 275 -10.99 -29.38 -3.14
C LYS A 275 -12.28 -28.67 -3.59
N LEU A 276 -12.89 -29.16 -4.68
CA LEU A 276 -14.29 -28.88 -5.04
C LEU A 276 -15.21 -29.75 -4.19
N SER A 277 -16.34 -29.20 -3.75
CA SER A 277 -17.43 -30.04 -3.24
C SER A 277 -17.91 -31.02 -4.32
N THR A 278 -18.49 -32.15 -3.91
CA THR A 278 -19.04 -33.15 -4.85
C THR A 278 -20.04 -32.52 -5.83
N ARG A 279 -20.85 -31.57 -5.35
CA ARG A 279 -21.81 -30.81 -6.17
C ARG A 279 -21.11 -29.91 -7.20
N GLN A 280 -20.11 -29.14 -6.78
CA GLN A 280 -19.34 -28.28 -7.71
C GLN A 280 -18.56 -29.09 -8.74
N ARG A 281 -18.01 -30.24 -8.34
CA ARG A 281 -17.33 -31.15 -9.28
C ARG A 281 -18.29 -31.67 -10.34
N LYS A 282 -19.50 -32.07 -9.93
CA LYS A 282 -20.54 -32.55 -10.87
C LYS A 282 -20.94 -31.46 -11.86
N LEU A 283 -21.25 -30.26 -11.36
CA LEU A 283 -21.62 -29.10 -12.20
C LEU A 283 -20.48 -28.69 -13.14
N LEU A 284 -19.23 -28.72 -12.67
CA LEU A 284 -18.07 -28.41 -13.49
C LEU A 284 -17.91 -29.41 -14.64
N ASN A 285 -18.02 -30.70 -14.35
CA ASN A 285 -17.91 -31.73 -15.38
C ASN A 285 -19.05 -31.63 -16.40
N GLU A 286 -20.29 -31.44 -15.95
CA GLU A 286 -21.46 -31.22 -16.82
C GLU A 286 -21.28 -30.00 -17.73
N GLN A 287 -20.78 -28.88 -17.19
CA GLN A 287 -20.51 -27.69 -17.99
C GLN A 287 -19.40 -27.96 -19.02
N LEU A 288 -18.30 -28.61 -18.63
CA LEU A 288 -17.22 -28.92 -19.56
C LEU A 288 -17.67 -29.86 -20.70
N ASP A 289 -18.57 -30.81 -20.41
CA ASP A 289 -19.18 -31.71 -21.40
C ASP A 289 -20.11 -30.97 -22.39
N ILE A 290 -20.72 -29.86 -21.96
CA ILE A 290 -21.50 -28.97 -22.83
C ILE A 290 -20.57 -28.13 -23.70
N GLU A 291 -19.57 -27.50 -23.09
CA GLU A 291 -18.67 -26.56 -23.76
C GLU A 291 -17.81 -27.24 -24.84
N VAL A 292 -17.37 -28.49 -24.63
CA VAL A 292 -16.59 -29.23 -25.63
C VAL A 292 -17.35 -29.52 -26.92
N LYS A 293 -18.69 -29.48 -26.89
CA LYS A 293 -19.55 -29.72 -28.06
C LYS A 293 -19.87 -28.44 -28.84
N LYS A 294 -19.52 -27.26 -28.31
CA LYS A 294 -19.76 -25.99 -28.99
C LYS A 294 -18.70 -25.76 -30.05
N THR A 295 -19.09 -25.10 -31.14
CA THR A 295 -18.16 -24.58 -32.16
C THR A 295 -17.20 -23.55 -31.58
N ILE A 296 -17.66 -22.76 -30.61
CA ILE A 296 -16.87 -21.81 -29.84
C ILE A 296 -17.14 -22.08 -28.34
N PRO A 297 -16.25 -22.82 -27.66
CA PRO A 297 -16.36 -23.10 -26.23
C PRO A 297 -16.19 -21.82 -25.40
N ALA A 298 -16.89 -21.70 -24.28
CA ALA A 298 -16.60 -20.67 -23.28
C ALA A 298 -15.17 -20.85 -22.73
N SER A 299 -14.51 -19.73 -22.40
CA SER A 299 -13.16 -19.79 -21.83
C SER A 299 -13.16 -20.46 -20.46
N LEU A 300 -12.05 -21.10 -20.07
CA LEU A 300 -11.93 -21.72 -18.73
C LEU A 300 -12.13 -20.70 -17.59
N SER A 301 -11.76 -19.44 -17.82
CA SER A 301 -11.99 -18.34 -16.86
C SER A 301 -13.47 -17.99 -16.74
N GLU A 302 -14.21 -17.99 -17.86
CA GLU A 302 -15.64 -17.76 -17.90
C GLU A 302 -16.43 -18.91 -17.25
N ILE A 303 -16.06 -20.16 -17.54
CA ILE A 303 -16.62 -21.34 -16.85
C ILE A 303 -16.39 -21.23 -15.34
N GLY A 304 -15.18 -20.82 -14.92
CA GLY A 304 -14.85 -20.59 -13.52
C GLY A 304 -15.71 -19.51 -12.87
N ARG A 305 -15.90 -18.38 -13.56
CA ARG A 305 -16.80 -17.30 -13.09
C ARG A 305 -18.24 -17.79 -12.94
N ASN A 306 -18.76 -18.51 -13.93
CA ASN A 306 -20.16 -18.99 -13.93
C ASN A 306 -20.43 -19.98 -12.79
N LEU A 307 -19.45 -20.83 -12.48
CA LEU A 307 -19.58 -21.86 -11.45
C LEU A 307 -19.05 -21.44 -10.07
N LYS A 308 -18.50 -20.23 -9.94
CA LYS A 308 -17.78 -19.75 -8.75
C LYS A 308 -16.63 -20.71 -8.35
N ILE A 309 -15.83 -21.11 -9.35
CA ILE A 309 -14.67 -21.99 -9.23
C ILE A 309 -13.44 -21.24 -9.77
N SER A 310 -12.29 -21.35 -9.11
CA SER A 310 -11.05 -20.72 -9.57
C SER A 310 -10.61 -21.24 -10.95
N TYR A 311 -10.02 -20.38 -11.77
CA TYR A 311 -9.51 -20.75 -13.09
C TYR A 311 -8.60 -22.00 -13.06
N ASP A 312 -7.66 -22.07 -12.11
CA ASP A 312 -6.71 -23.19 -12.04
C ASP A 312 -7.39 -24.53 -11.76
N MET A 313 -8.53 -24.50 -11.05
CA MET A 313 -9.35 -25.67 -10.79
C MET A 313 -10.08 -26.11 -12.06
N VAL A 314 -10.74 -25.18 -12.75
CA VAL A 314 -11.38 -25.47 -14.03
C VAL A 314 -10.36 -26.03 -15.02
N ARG A 315 -9.18 -25.41 -15.10
CA ARG A 315 -8.07 -25.86 -15.95
C ARG A 315 -7.58 -27.25 -15.57
N TYR A 316 -7.42 -27.54 -14.28
CA TYR A 316 -6.99 -28.86 -13.80
C TYR A 316 -8.00 -29.95 -14.20
N TYR A 317 -9.29 -29.75 -13.93
CA TYR A 317 -10.33 -30.73 -14.27
C TYR A 317 -10.52 -30.89 -15.78
N ALA A 318 -10.49 -29.79 -16.54
CA ALA A 318 -10.57 -29.84 -18.01
C ALA A 318 -9.38 -30.58 -18.63
N LYS A 319 -8.15 -30.34 -18.15
CA LYS A 319 -6.96 -31.10 -18.58
C LYS A 319 -7.06 -32.57 -18.21
N LYS A 320 -7.61 -32.89 -17.03
CA LYS A 320 -7.75 -34.26 -16.56
C LYS A 320 -8.79 -35.04 -17.37
N GLN A 321 -9.94 -34.43 -17.66
CA GLN A 321 -11.04 -35.08 -18.36
C GLN A 321 -10.85 -35.14 -19.87
N TYR A 322 -10.20 -34.13 -20.47
CA TYR A 322 -10.00 -34.02 -21.92
C TYR A 322 -8.53 -33.93 -22.29
N ALA A 323 -7.65 -34.72 -21.66
CA ALA A 323 -6.20 -34.62 -21.83
C ALA A 323 -5.74 -34.52 -23.31
N ASN A 324 -6.37 -35.29 -24.20
CA ASN A 324 -6.02 -35.37 -25.62
C ASN A 324 -6.57 -34.22 -26.47
N SER A 325 -7.71 -33.62 -26.10
CA SER A 325 -8.39 -32.58 -26.88
C SER A 325 -8.33 -31.19 -26.24
N PHE A 326 -7.87 -31.10 -24.98
CA PHE A 326 -7.82 -29.87 -24.19
C PHE A 326 -7.11 -28.73 -24.92
N LYS A 327 -5.99 -29.03 -25.60
CA LYS A 327 -5.21 -28.03 -26.34
C LYS A 327 -5.96 -27.49 -27.56
N ASN A 328 -6.85 -28.28 -28.16
CA ASN A 328 -7.64 -27.86 -29.33
C ASN A 328 -8.90 -27.08 -28.92
N ILE A 329 -9.48 -27.42 -27.76
CA ILE A 329 -10.73 -26.82 -27.27
C ILE A 329 -10.48 -25.53 -26.49
N TRP A 330 -9.52 -25.55 -25.56
CA TRP A 330 -9.23 -24.45 -24.62
C TRP A 330 -7.75 -24.04 -24.62
N GLY A 331 -6.96 -24.54 -25.57
CA GLY A 331 -5.69 -23.89 -25.88
C GLY A 331 -5.94 -22.52 -26.48
N THR A 332 -4.91 -21.67 -26.50
CA THR A 332 -4.92 -20.44 -27.32
C THR A 332 -5.46 -20.80 -28.70
N PRO A 333 -6.47 -20.06 -29.23
CA PRO A 333 -6.99 -20.30 -30.58
C PRO A 333 -5.81 -20.45 -31.52
N GLN A 334 -5.72 -21.59 -32.20
CA GLN A 334 -4.65 -21.75 -33.17
C GLN A 334 -4.91 -20.71 -34.25
N LEU A 335 -3.99 -19.74 -34.34
CA LEU A 335 -3.99 -18.78 -35.43
C LEU A 335 -3.98 -19.58 -36.72
N THR A 336 -4.82 -19.19 -37.66
CA THR A 336 -4.73 -19.78 -39.00
C THR A 336 -3.38 -19.42 -39.61
N ALA A 337 -2.91 -20.22 -40.56
CA ALA A 337 -1.66 -19.89 -41.27
C ALA A 337 -1.72 -18.50 -41.90
N ASP A 338 -2.90 -18.10 -42.38
CA ASP A 338 -3.15 -16.79 -42.98
C ASP A 338 -3.07 -15.65 -41.95
N GLU A 339 -3.63 -15.86 -40.74
CA GLU A 339 -3.51 -14.89 -39.65
C GLU A 339 -2.06 -14.72 -39.20
N ILE A 340 -1.31 -15.81 -39.05
CA ILE A 340 0.13 -15.75 -38.72
C ILE A 340 0.87 -14.96 -39.80
N LYS A 341 0.59 -15.24 -41.08
CA LYS A 341 1.21 -14.57 -42.21
C LYS A 341 0.87 -13.07 -42.26
N ALA A 342 -0.37 -12.70 -41.93
CA ALA A 342 -0.79 -11.31 -41.83
C ALA A 342 -0.09 -10.56 -40.69
N ILE A 343 0.03 -11.19 -39.51
CA ILE A 343 0.77 -10.65 -38.36
C ILE A 343 2.25 -10.49 -38.69
N GLN A 344 2.88 -11.47 -39.34
CA GLN A 344 4.27 -11.41 -39.80
C GLN A 344 4.48 -10.31 -40.86
N SER A 345 3.55 -10.16 -41.80
CA SER A 345 3.60 -9.11 -42.82
C SER A 345 3.49 -7.71 -42.20
N ARG A 346 2.60 -7.54 -41.21
CA ARG A 346 2.53 -6.31 -40.41
C ARG A 346 3.83 -6.06 -39.68
N TYR A 347 4.43 -7.08 -39.08
CA TYR A 347 5.70 -6.95 -38.37
C TYR A 347 6.85 -6.51 -39.28
N GLN A 348 6.93 -7.04 -40.50
CA GLN A 348 7.92 -6.59 -41.49
C GLN A 348 7.77 -5.10 -41.86
N GLN A 349 6.56 -4.55 -41.84
CA GLN A 349 6.36 -3.12 -42.04
C GLN A 349 6.96 -2.30 -40.89
N GLU A 350 6.85 -2.80 -39.66
CA GLU A 350 7.40 -2.16 -38.47
C GLU A 350 8.94 -2.23 -38.43
N ILE A 351 9.53 -3.32 -38.94
CA ILE A 351 10.99 -3.40 -39.16
C ILE A 351 11.44 -2.33 -40.15
N LYS A 352 10.74 -2.18 -41.28
CA LYS A 352 11.06 -1.14 -42.29
C LYS A 352 10.87 0.27 -41.76
N LYS A 353 9.88 0.49 -40.88
CA LYS A 353 9.70 1.76 -40.16
C LYS A 353 10.91 2.06 -39.26
N ASP A 354 11.34 1.09 -38.45
CA ASP A 354 12.53 1.22 -37.59
C ASP A 354 13.80 1.52 -38.40
N GLU A 355 14.02 0.84 -39.53
CA GLU A 355 15.16 1.10 -40.42
C GLU A 355 15.15 2.55 -40.92
N LYS A 356 14.01 3.02 -41.46
CA LYS A 356 13.87 4.40 -41.93
C LYS A 356 14.01 5.43 -40.80
N TYR A 357 13.49 5.12 -39.62
CA TYR A 357 13.62 5.97 -38.44
C TYR A 357 15.08 6.09 -38.01
N ASN A 358 15.83 4.99 -37.99
CA ASN A 358 17.24 5.03 -37.62
C ASN A 358 18.11 5.71 -38.69
N GLU A 359 17.82 5.50 -39.98
CA GLU A 359 18.50 6.22 -41.07
C GLU A 359 18.28 7.74 -40.97
N SER A 360 17.05 8.16 -40.65
CA SER A 360 16.76 9.58 -40.47
C SER A 360 17.50 10.13 -39.25
N VAL A 361 17.47 9.45 -38.10
CA VAL A 361 18.17 9.87 -36.87
C VAL A 361 19.68 10.00 -37.09
N VAL A 362 20.34 9.01 -37.73
CA VAL A 362 21.79 9.05 -38.02
C VAL A 362 22.16 10.16 -39.00
N PHE A 363 21.29 10.46 -39.96
CA PHE A 363 21.49 11.58 -40.89
C PHE A 363 21.38 12.93 -40.17
N TYR A 364 20.48 13.07 -39.20
CA TYR A 364 20.25 14.32 -38.46
C TYR A 364 21.31 14.62 -37.39
N ASP A 365 21.87 13.61 -36.71
CA ASP A 365 22.96 13.83 -35.75
C ASP A 365 24.22 14.43 -36.39
N LYS A 366 24.38 14.29 -37.72
CA LYS A 366 25.44 14.93 -38.50
C LYS A 366 25.16 16.39 -38.87
N PHE A 367 23.91 16.85 -38.80
CA PHE A 367 23.50 18.19 -39.24
C PHE A 367 22.63 18.86 -38.16
N ASN A 368 23.28 19.66 -37.30
CA ASN A 368 22.68 20.51 -36.26
C ASN A 368 21.71 21.57 -36.82
N GLN A 369 20.54 21.17 -37.34
CA GLN A 369 19.46 22.09 -37.70
C GLN A 369 18.13 21.67 -37.07
N LYS A 370 17.53 22.62 -36.35
CA LYS A 370 16.17 22.59 -35.83
C LYS A 370 15.18 22.53 -37.00
N PHE A 371 14.73 21.34 -37.38
CA PHE A 371 13.55 21.14 -38.24
C PHE A 371 12.66 20.01 -37.69
N ASP A 372 11.37 20.10 -38.04
CA ASP A 372 10.19 19.49 -37.40
C ASP A 372 10.31 18.02 -36.94
N ILE A 373 10.28 17.85 -35.62
CA ILE A 373 10.07 16.57 -34.90
C ILE A 373 8.83 15.82 -35.43
N ALA A 374 7.83 16.56 -35.94
CA ALA A 374 6.56 16.00 -36.44
C ALA A 374 6.69 15.08 -37.67
N LYS A 375 7.74 15.20 -38.49
CA LYS A 375 7.92 14.31 -39.67
C LYS A 375 8.58 12.97 -39.33
N ASN A 376 9.23 12.84 -38.17
CA ASN A 376 9.89 11.59 -37.76
C ASN A 376 8.95 10.64 -37.01
N GLU A 377 7.79 11.11 -36.53
CA GLU A 377 6.82 10.24 -35.83
C GLU A 377 6.15 9.21 -36.77
N GLU A 378 6.02 9.52 -38.06
CA GLU A 378 5.42 8.61 -39.06
C GLU A 378 6.22 7.31 -39.23
N PHE A 379 7.53 7.37 -39.01
CA PHE A 379 8.45 6.23 -39.14
C PHE A 379 8.68 5.49 -37.83
N LYS A 380 8.11 5.94 -36.70
CA LYS A 380 8.27 5.24 -35.43
C LYS A 380 7.47 3.93 -35.45
N PRO A 381 8.06 2.79 -35.06
CA PRO A 381 7.32 1.54 -34.95
C PRO A 381 6.14 1.66 -33.99
N ASP A 382 5.01 1.11 -34.38
CA ASP A 382 3.80 1.04 -33.57
C ASP A 382 4.05 0.13 -32.36
N PRO A 383 3.61 0.53 -31.15
CA PRO A 383 3.64 -0.34 -29.99
C PRO A 383 2.92 -1.67 -30.25
N ILE A 384 3.46 -2.79 -29.73
CA ILE A 384 2.85 -4.13 -29.89
C ILE A 384 1.38 -4.15 -29.47
N ILE A 385 0.98 -3.36 -28.47
CA ILE A 385 -0.42 -3.29 -28.03
C ILE A 385 -1.36 -2.75 -29.12
N ASN A 386 -0.91 -1.83 -29.96
CA ASN A 386 -1.71 -1.32 -31.08
C ASN A 386 -1.90 -2.41 -32.13
N ILE A 387 -0.82 -3.13 -32.44
CA ILE A 387 -0.86 -4.26 -33.38
C ILE A 387 -1.73 -5.40 -32.83
N ALA A 388 -1.65 -5.66 -31.52
CA ALA A 388 -2.50 -6.64 -30.85
C ALA A 388 -3.99 -6.29 -30.99
N ASN A 389 -4.33 -4.99 -30.90
CA ASN A 389 -5.69 -4.52 -31.15
C ASN A 389 -6.11 -4.70 -32.62
N ASP A 390 -5.22 -4.42 -33.59
CA ASP A 390 -5.51 -4.58 -35.03
C ASP A 390 -5.93 -6.03 -35.37
N PHE A 391 -5.33 -7.01 -34.70
CA PHE A 391 -5.61 -8.44 -34.92
C PHE A 391 -6.61 -9.03 -33.91
N ASN A 392 -7.13 -8.23 -32.97
CA ASN A 392 -7.94 -8.70 -31.85
C ASN A 392 -7.28 -9.90 -31.15
N ARG A 393 -6.02 -9.73 -30.74
CA ARG A 393 -5.21 -10.74 -30.03
C ARG A 393 -4.56 -10.13 -28.79
N SER A 394 -4.10 -10.98 -27.88
CA SER A 394 -3.33 -10.50 -26.71
C SER A 394 -1.94 -10.03 -27.11
N TYR A 395 -1.39 -9.09 -26.33
CA TYR A 395 0.00 -8.67 -26.41
C TYR A 395 0.96 -9.87 -26.47
N ASP A 396 0.79 -10.84 -25.56
CA ASP A 396 1.63 -12.04 -25.48
C ASP A 396 1.59 -12.87 -26.76
N THR A 397 0.43 -12.94 -27.42
CA THR A 397 0.27 -13.68 -28.67
C THR A 397 1.08 -13.03 -29.78
N ILE A 398 0.92 -11.71 -29.97
CA ILE A 398 1.68 -10.96 -30.99
C ILE A 398 3.17 -10.99 -30.70
N SER A 399 3.55 -10.72 -29.45
CA SER A 399 4.93 -10.75 -28.98
C SER A 399 5.61 -12.08 -29.28
N ARG A 400 4.91 -13.20 -29.02
CA ARG A 400 5.43 -14.55 -29.31
C ARG A 400 5.64 -14.76 -30.80
N ILE A 401 4.66 -14.39 -31.65
CA ILE A 401 4.78 -14.55 -33.11
C ILE A 401 5.94 -13.72 -33.65
N PHE A 402 6.12 -12.48 -33.19
CA PHE A 402 7.23 -11.64 -33.61
C PHE A 402 8.57 -12.26 -33.20
N THR A 403 8.66 -12.74 -31.95
CA THR A 403 9.87 -13.40 -31.43
C THR A 403 10.19 -14.70 -32.20
N GLU A 404 9.17 -15.51 -32.52
CA GLU A 404 9.32 -16.75 -33.29
C GLU A 404 9.68 -16.48 -34.76
N PHE A 405 9.21 -15.36 -35.33
CA PHE A 405 9.49 -14.96 -36.71
C PHE A 405 10.89 -14.35 -36.89
N ASP A 406 11.24 -13.37 -36.06
CA ASP A 406 12.54 -12.70 -36.07
C ASP A 406 12.86 -12.15 -34.67
N SER A 407 13.44 -13.01 -33.83
CA SER A 407 13.84 -12.64 -32.48
C SER A 407 14.86 -11.51 -32.42
N GLN A 408 15.71 -11.33 -33.44
CA GLN A 408 16.77 -10.33 -33.43
C GLN A 408 16.18 -8.94 -33.64
N SER A 409 15.39 -8.76 -34.70
CA SER A 409 14.65 -7.52 -34.94
C SER A 409 13.66 -7.25 -33.81
N TYR A 410 13.06 -8.29 -33.23
CA TYR A 410 12.11 -8.12 -32.13
C TYR A 410 12.83 -7.56 -30.92
N ASN A 411 14.01 -8.11 -30.61
CA ASN A 411 14.79 -7.63 -29.49
C ASN A 411 15.31 -6.20 -29.70
N LYS A 412 15.59 -5.83 -30.95
CA LYS A 412 15.99 -4.46 -31.31
C LYS A 412 14.84 -3.47 -31.19
N ILE A 413 13.66 -3.81 -31.70
CA ILE A 413 12.52 -2.89 -31.86
C ILE A 413 11.66 -2.83 -30.60
N TYR A 414 11.42 -3.99 -29.97
CA TYR A 414 10.37 -4.15 -28.96
C TYR A 414 10.83 -4.74 -27.64
N ALA A 415 11.91 -5.53 -27.60
CA ALA A 415 12.38 -5.99 -26.30
C ALA A 415 12.93 -4.81 -25.52
N LYS A 416 12.37 -4.63 -24.33
CA LYS A 416 13.03 -3.84 -23.30
C LYS A 416 14.43 -4.44 -23.13
N PRO A 417 15.52 -3.67 -23.24
CA PRO A 417 16.86 -4.21 -23.05
C PRO A 417 16.88 -4.97 -21.72
N ARG A 418 17.15 -6.28 -21.80
CA ARG A 418 17.31 -7.08 -20.59
C ARG A 418 18.57 -6.57 -19.91
N LEU A 419 18.39 -5.98 -18.73
CA LEU A 419 19.49 -5.57 -17.89
C LEU A 419 20.36 -6.80 -17.62
N THR A 420 21.65 -6.68 -17.90
CA THR A 420 22.62 -7.64 -17.37
C THR A 420 22.61 -7.54 -15.85
N GLU A 421 23.05 -8.59 -15.15
CA GLU A 421 23.17 -8.54 -13.68
C GLU A 421 24.08 -7.38 -13.25
N GLU A 422 25.18 -7.17 -13.96
CA GLU A 422 26.09 -6.05 -13.74
C GLU A 422 25.42 -4.68 -13.92
N GLN A 423 24.62 -4.50 -14.97
CA GLN A 423 23.88 -3.25 -15.20
C GLN A 423 22.80 -3.05 -14.12
N LEU A 424 22.12 -4.12 -13.69
CA LEU A 424 21.15 -4.07 -12.60
C LEU A 424 21.81 -3.68 -11.27
N GLU A 425 22.94 -4.29 -10.91
CA GLU A 425 23.71 -3.97 -9.71
C GLU A 425 24.20 -2.51 -9.75
N SER A 426 24.68 -2.06 -10.90
CA SER A 426 25.10 -0.67 -11.13
C SER A 426 23.94 0.32 -10.94
N ILE A 427 22.76 0.03 -11.49
CA ILE A 427 21.55 0.83 -11.28
C ILE A 427 21.15 0.85 -9.80
N ILE A 428 21.16 -0.31 -9.12
CA ILE A 428 20.80 -0.39 -7.69
C ILE A 428 21.75 0.46 -6.85
N SER A 429 23.05 0.34 -7.10
CA SER A 429 24.09 1.13 -6.45
C SER A 429 23.85 2.63 -6.65
N ASP A 430 23.60 3.06 -7.89
CA ASP A 430 23.34 4.47 -8.17
C ASP A 430 22.04 4.99 -7.55
N ILE A 431 20.97 4.19 -7.49
CA ILE A 431 19.72 4.58 -6.81
C ILE A 431 19.98 4.82 -5.31
N LEU A 432 20.74 3.93 -4.67
CA LEU A 432 21.05 3.97 -3.24
C LEU A 432 22.06 5.05 -2.86
N CYS A 433 23.08 5.26 -3.69
CA CYS A 433 24.25 6.07 -3.35
C CYS A 433 24.26 7.47 -4.01
N SER A 434 23.56 7.67 -5.13
CA SER A 434 23.52 8.96 -5.82
C SER A 434 22.30 9.80 -5.42
N LYS A 435 22.38 11.12 -5.65
CA LYS A 435 21.23 12.04 -5.62
C LYS A 435 20.65 12.32 -7.03
N MET A 436 21.09 11.58 -8.04
CA MET A 436 20.71 11.82 -9.43
C MET A 436 19.19 11.68 -9.60
N PRO A 437 18.51 12.58 -10.35
CA PRO A 437 17.10 12.42 -10.65
C PRO A 437 16.88 11.16 -11.50
N GLN A 438 15.64 10.69 -11.51
CA GLN A 438 15.24 9.47 -12.20
C GLN A 438 15.52 9.51 -13.70
N THR A 439 15.36 10.69 -14.31
CA THR A 439 15.73 10.99 -15.71
C THR A 439 17.23 10.80 -15.94
N GLY A 440 18.07 11.39 -15.09
CA GLY A 440 19.52 11.25 -15.20
C GLY A 440 20.00 9.81 -15.01
N LEU A 441 19.37 9.05 -14.11
CA LEU A 441 19.66 7.62 -13.94
C LEU A 441 19.25 6.82 -15.17
N ALA A 442 18.09 7.12 -15.74
CA ALA A 442 17.59 6.48 -16.95
C ALA A 442 18.53 6.74 -18.13
N GLU A 443 18.96 7.99 -18.34
CA GLU A 443 19.94 8.38 -19.35
C GLU A 443 21.29 7.70 -19.13
N LYS A 444 21.84 7.75 -17.91
CA LYS A 444 23.14 7.14 -17.57
C LYS A 444 23.19 5.66 -17.91
N HIS A 445 22.10 4.94 -17.61
CA HIS A 445 22.03 3.49 -17.79
C HIS A 445 21.41 3.08 -19.12
N ASN A 446 21.04 4.03 -19.98
CA ASN A 446 20.32 3.79 -21.24
C ASN A 446 19.07 2.90 -21.05
N VAL A 447 18.24 3.26 -20.08
CA VAL A 447 16.99 2.55 -19.73
C VAL A 447 15.85 3.55 -19.62
N SER A 448 14.60 3.07 -19.62
CA SER A 448 13.46 3.96 -19.37
C SER A 448 13.38 4.39 -17.90
N ILE A 449 12.81 5.58 -17.65
CA ILE A 449 12.53 6.06 -16.28
C ILE A 449 11.69 5.04 -15.50
N GLY A 450 10.70 4.41 -16.15
CA GLY A 450 9.90 3.35 -15.55
C GLY A 450 10.71 2.13 -15.11
N THR A 451 11.82 1.82 -15.79
CA THR A 451 12.76 0.76 -15.37
C THR A 451 13.46 1.12 -14.06
N ILE A 452 13.92 2.37 -13.93
CA ILE A 452 14.50 2.89 -12.68
C ILE A 452 13.46 2.82 -11.55
N SER A 453 12.22 3.26 -11.79
CA SER A 453 11.14 3.19 -10.80
C SER A 453 10.84 1.75 -10.38
N LYS A 454 10.78 0.84 -11.35
CA LYS A 454 10.54 -0.59 -11.11
C LYS A 454 11.62 -1.22 -10.24
N ILE A 455 12.90 -1.01 -10.56
CA ILE A 455 14.01 -1.52 -9.76
C ILE A 455 13.95 -0.94 -8.34
N SER A 456 13.72 0.37 -8.24
CA SER A 456 13.61 1.03 -6.95
C SER A 456 12.50 0.44 -6.06
N ILE A 457 11.33 0.10 -6.61
CA ILE A 457 10.18 -0.36 -5.82
C ILE A 457 10.21 -1.87 -5.61
N GLU A 458 10.58 -2.63 -6.64
CA GLU A 458 10.46 -4.10 -6.60
C GLU A 458 11.74 -4.77 -6.08
N LYS A 459 12.90 -4.13 -6.22
CA LYS A 459 14.21 -4.70 -5.82
C LYS A 459 14.83 -4.01 -4.61
N ILE A 460 14.66 -2.70 -4.47
CA ILE A 460 15.32 -1.95 -3.39
C ILE A 460 14.39 -1.80 -2.19
N GLN A 461 13.22 -1.19 -2.36
CA GLN A 461 12.32 -0.89 -1.24
C GLN A 461 11.94 -2.09 -0.33
N PRO A 462 11.76 -3.33 -0.83
CA PRO A 462 11.48 -4.48 0.03
C PRO A 462 12.70 -4.97 0.81
N ASN A 463 13.91 -4.62 0.38
CA ASN A 463 15.17 -5.15 0.89
C ASN A 463 15.96 -4.13 1.74
N TYR A 464 15.53 -2.87 1.77
CA TYR A 464 16.20 -1.79 2.50
C TYR A 464 15.18 -1.01 3.34
N ASP A 465 15.14 -1.28 4.66
CA ASP A 465 14.12 -0.72 5.58
C ASP A 465 14.10 0.82 5.64
N ASP A 466 15.26 1.45 5.44
CA ASP A 466 15.42 2.92 5.47
C ASP A 466 15.18 3.58 4.10
N TYR A 467 14.87 2.79 3.06
CA TYR A 467 14.66 3.28 1.71
C TYR A 467 13.17 3.48 1.41
N ASP A 468 12.79 4.70 1.06
CA ASP A 468 11.46 5.02 0.53
C ASP A 468 11.57 5.60 -0.88
N HIS A 469 10.94 4.91 -1.84
CA HIS A 469 10.95 5.32 -3.24
C HIS A 469 10.41 6.75 -3.45
N THR A 470 9.33 7.10 -2.75
CA THR A 470 8.67 8.41 -2.91
C THR A 470 9.49 9.55 -2.33
N GLU A 471 10.34 9.26 -1.32
CA GLU A 471 11.31 10.22 -0.80
C GLU A 471 12.52 10.36 -1.73
N ARG A 472 12.96 9.28 -2.37
CA ARG A 472 14.10 9.29 -3.31
C ARG A 472 13.76 9.93 -4.65
N PHE A 473 12.55 9.72 -5.16
CA PHE A 473 12.07 10.21 -6.45
C PHE A 473 10.70 10.90 -6.31
N PRO A 474 10.68 12.16 -5.88
CA PRO A 474 9.43 12.87 -5.57
C PRO A 474 8.60 13.28 -6.81
N GLN A 475 9.18 13.24 -8.02
CA GLN A 475 8.47 13.49 -9.30
C GLN A 475 8.36 12.23 -10.16
N ASP A 476 8.16 11.10 -9.51
CA ASP A 476 8.21 9.80 -10.16
C ASP A 476 7.04 9.54 -11.13
N VAL A 477 7.34 8.72 -12.13
CA VAL A 477 6.39 8.27 -13.17
C VAL A 477 5.14 7.65 -12.56
N TYR A 478 5.19 7.02 -11.37
CA TYR A 478 3.98 6.51 -10.73
C TYR A 478 3.04 7.61 -10.27
N GLN A 479 3.58 8.74 -9.81
CA GLN A 479 2.76 9.87 -9.45
C GLN A 479 2.05 10.41 -10.70
N GLN A 480 2.77 10.49 -11.82
CA GLN A 480 2.21 10.91 -13.10
C GLN A 480 1.18 9.90 -13.64
N LEU A 481 1.44 8.60 -13.54
CA LEU A 481 0.48 7.55 -13.87
C LEU A 481 -0.76 7.64 -12.98
N GLY A 482 -0.60 7.89 -11.69
CA GLY A 482 -1.72 8.13 -10.76
C GLY A 482 -2.53 9.36 -11.14
N PHE A 483 -1.87 10.48 -11.46
CA PHE A 483 -2.53 11.70 -11.93
C PHE A 483 -3.24 11.53 -13.28
N ALA A 484 -2.81 10.59 -14.10
CA ALA A 484 -3.47 10.27 -15.36
C ALA A 484 -4.62 9.27 -15.18
N ALA A 485 -4.43 8.24 -14.34
CA ALA A 485 -5.40 7.19 -14.06
C ALA A 485 -6.62 7.68 -13.27
N HIS A 486 -6.43 8.56 -12.29
CA HIS A 486 -7.52 9.04 -11.43
C HIS A 486 -8.65 9.69 -12.26
N PRO A 487 -8.40 10.69 -13.14
CA PRO A 487 -9.43 11.24 -14.02
C PRO A 487 -10.17 10.23 -14.89
N ILE A 488 -9.48 9.18 -15.36
CA ILE A 488 -10.09 8.13 -16.20
C ILE A 488 -11.11 7.34 -15.39
N ILE A 489 -10.68 6.81 -14.24
CA ILE A 489 -11.52 5.95 -13.40
C ILE A 489 -12.70 6.74 -12.84
N GLU A 490 -12.46 7.99 -12.45
CA GLU A 490 -13.49 8.93 -12.04
C GLU A 490 -14.55 9.13 -13.13
N CYS A 491 -14.16 9.49 -14.36
CA CYS A 491 -15.09 9.67 -15.48
C CYS A 491 -15.90 8.42 -15.79
N ILE A 492 -15.24 7.25 -15.81
CA ILE A 492 -15.90 5.96 -16.07
C ILE A 492 -16.97 5.66 -15.00
N SER A 493 -16.59 5.77 -13.72
CA SER A 493 -17.51 5.51 -12.63
C SER A 493 -18.63 6.56 -12.55
N THR A 494 -18.36 7.84 -12.79
CA THR A 494 -19.40 8.88 -12.88
C THR A 494 -20.37 8.60 -14.02
N LYS A 495 -19.88 8.25 -15.21
CA LYS A 495 -20.74 7.90 -16.35
C LYS A 495 -21.60 6.68 -16.04
N HIS A 496 -21.02 5.67 -15.38
CA HIS A 496 -21.76 4.48 -14.98
C HIS A 496 -22.90 4.83 -14.01
N LEU A 497 -22.59 5.53 -12.92
CA LEU A 497 -23.57 5.93 -11.90
C LEU A 497 -24.68 6.82 -12.48
N LEU A 498 -24.34 7.73 -13.40
CA LEU A 498 -25.33 8.57 -14.07
C LEU A 498 -26.34 7.79 -14.92
N ASN A 499 -25.99 6.59 -15.42
CA ASN A 499 -26.97 5.74 -16.13
C ASN A 499 -28.07 5.23 -15.19
N TYR A 500 -27.82 5.26 -13.88
CA TYR A 500 -28.78 4.95 -12.82
C TYR A 500 -29.33 6.21 -12.16
N GLU A 501 -29.07 7.39 -12.73
CA GLU A 501 -29.45 8.71 -12.18
C GLU A 501 -28.77 9.02 -10.83
N ILE A 502 -27.64 8.38 -10.55
CA ILE A 502 -26.88 8.56 -9.31
C ILE A 502 -25.76 9.58 -9.56
N TYR A 503 -25.74 10.63 -8.75
CA TYR A 503 -24.79 11.74 -8.90
C TYR A 503 -23.57 11.58 -7.99
N LYS A 504 -22.39 11.40 -8.59
CA LYS A 504 -21.09 11.39 -7.92
C LYS A 504 -20.26 12.59 -8.37
N PHE A 505 -19.70 13.32 -7.41
CA PHE A 505 -19.07 14.62 -7.64
C PHE A 505 -17.56 14.60 -7.40
N SER A 506 -16.82 15.28 -8.26
CA SER A 506 -15.35 15.25 -8.33
C SER A 506 -14.65 16.24 -7.41
N GLU A 507 -15.30 17.32 -6.99
CA GLU A 507 -14.66 18.43 -6.28
C GLU A 507 -15.66 19.10 -5.35
N ILE A 508 -15.77 18.60 -4.11
CA ILE A 508 -16.67 19.17 -3.11
C ILE A 508 -15.85 19.79 -1.97
N PRO A 509 -15.99 21.10 -1.70
CA PRO A 509 -15.38 21.71 -0.53
C PRO A 509 -16.01 21.17 0.75
N ASP A 510 -15.17 20.70 1.67
CA ASP A 510 -15.53 20.24 3.00
C ASP A 510 -14.57 20.86 4.02
N GLY A 511 -14.98 22.01 4.58
CA GLY A 511 -14.12 22.84 5.40
C GLY A 511 -12.89 23.36 4.62
N ASN A 512 -11.69 22.99 5.07
CA ASN A 512 -10.42 23.38 4.45
C ASN A 512 -9.93 22.40 3.38
N TYR A 513 -10.71 21.37 3.06
CA TYR A 513 -10.33 20.34 2.11
C TYR A 513 -11.25 20.32 0.90
N ILE A 514 -10.72 19.91 -0.24
CA ILE A 514 -11.52 19.47 -1.38
C ILE A 514 -11.59 17.95 -1.30
N ILE A 515 -12.80 17.43 -1.27
CA ILE A 515 -13.10 16.02 -1.39
C ILE A 515 -13.26 15.71 -2.86
N ASP A 516 -12.46 14.73 -3.29
CA ASP A 516 -12.53 14.17 -4.61
C ASP A 516 -13.46 12.94 -4.59
N ASP A 517 -14.29 12.76 -5.62
CA ASP A 517 -15.15 11.58 -5.82
C ASP A 517 -16.10 11.22 -4.65
N LEU A 518 -16.95 12.17 -4.27
CA LEU A 518 -17.98 12.02 -3.22
C LEU A 518 -19.34 11.58 -3.79
N LEU A 519 -19.94 10.58 -3.16
CA LEU A 519 -21.34 10.18 -3.31
C LEU A 519 -22.12 10.59 -2.04
N PRO A 520 -23.08 11.54 -2.12
CA PRO A 520 -23.83 12.05 -0.96
C PRO A 520 -24.95 11.09 -0.51
N TYR A 521 -25.46 11.31 0.70
CA TYR A 521 -26.42 10.42 1.38
C TYR A 521 -27.70 10.16 0.59
N ILE A 522 -28.28 11.21 0.03
CA ILE A 522 -29.53 11.14 -0.75
C ILE A 522 -29.41 10.12 -1.88
N GLU A 523 -28.23 10.06 -2.49
CA GLU A 523 -27.93 9.16 -3.59
C GLU A 523 -27.53 7.76 -3.11
N MET A 524 -27.17 7.57 -1.84
CA MET A 524 -26.82 6.24 -1.31
C MET A 524 -28.01 5.27 -1.31
N HIS A 525 -29.21 5.75 -0.97
CA HIS A 525 -30.42 4.93 -1.00
C HIS A 525 -30.78 4.51 -2.42
N GLN A 526 -30.65 5.43 -3.38
CA GLN A 526 -30.82 5.12 -4.80
C GLN A 526 -29.74 4.15 -5.30
N PHE A 527 -28.49 4.39 -4.91
CA PHE A 527 -27.35 3.53 -5.20
C PHE A 527 -27.56 2.11 -4.69
N TYR A 528 -28.05 1.95 -3.47
CA TYR A 528 -28.37 0.64 -2.93
C TYR A 528 -29.49 -0.05 -3.72
N ASN A 529 -30.61 0.66 -3.95
CA ASN A 529 -31.77 0.07 -4.59
C ASN A 529 -31.56 -0.24 -6.07
N LYS A 530 -30.80 0.60 -6.80
CA LYS A 530 -30.56 0.41 -8.23
C LYS A 530 -29.34 -0.47 -8.48
N ILE A 531 -28.18 -0.15 -7.91
CA ILE A 531 -26.94 -0.87 -8.24
C ILE A 531 -26.77 -2.14 -7.42
N ILE A 532 -26.96 -2.06 -6.10
CA ILE A 532 -26.67 -3.18 -5.20
C ILE A 532 -27.74 -4.29 -5.31
N MET A 533 -29.02 -3.91 -5.41
CA MET A 533 -30.12 -4.88 -5.50
C MET A 533 -30.29 -5.50 -6.89
N GLU A 534 -30.05 -4.77 -7.98
CA GLU A 534 -30.08 -5.35 -9.34
C GLU A 534 -28.91 -6.34 -9.53
N ASN A 535 -27.77 -6.06 -8.88
CA ASN A 535 -26.62 -6.95 -8.86
C ASN A 535 -26.59 -7.83 -7.61
N LYS A 536 -27.64 -8.63 -7.35
CA LYS A 536 -27.76 -9.51 -6.15
C LYS A 536 -26.51 -10.34 -5.81
N ASN A 537 -25.71 -10.72 -6.82
CA ASN A 537 -24.46 -11.44 -6.62
C ASN A 537 -23.38 -10.61 -5.90
N GLN A 538 -23.44 -9.28 -5.96
CA GLN A 538 -22.49 -8.34 -5.36
C GLN A 538 -22.85 -7.95 -3.93
N LEU A 539 -24.08 -8.24 -3.46
CA LEU A 539 -24.51 -7.97 -2.09
C LEU A 539 -23.53 -8.59 -1.07
N SER A 540 -23.03 -9.79 -1.38
CA SER A 540 -22.01 -10.48 -0.58
C SER A 540 -20.68 -9.72 -0.47
N LEU A 541 -20.27 -9.00 -1.52
CA LEU A 541 -19.03 -8.20 -1.52
C LEU A 541 -19.19 -6.94 -0.67
N TRP A 542 -20.36 -6.30 -0.71
CA TRP A 542 -20.65 -5.13 0.14
C TRP A 542 -20.66 -5.50 1.63
N VAL A 543 -21.24 -6.67 1.97
CA VAL A 543 -21.20 -7.23 3.32
C VAL A 543 -19.76 -7.58 3.74
N GLU A 544 -18.97 -8.18 2.85
CA GLU A 544 -17.55 -8.50 3.12
C GLU A 544 -16.72 -7.22 3.39
N ILE A 545 -17.02 -6.15 2.67
CA ILE A 545 -16.43 -4.82 2.88
C ILE A 545 -16.90 -4.19 4.19
N GLY A 546 -18.00 -4.67 4.77
CA GLY A 546 -18.56 -4.18 6.02
C GLY A 546 -19.18 -2.79 5.89
N LEU A 547 -19.76 -2.49 4.72
CA LEU A 547 -20.59 -1.30 4.54
C LEU A 547 -21.99 -1.59 5.10
N ASP A 548 -22.35 -0.84 6.14
CA ASP A 548 -23.72 -0.77 6.66
C ASP A 548 -24.30 0.58 6.25
N LEU A 549 -25.24 0.58 5.33
CA LEU A 549 -25.72 1.82 4.69
C LEU A 549 -26.51 2.72 5.65
N ASP A 550 -27.04 2.14 6.73
CA ASP A 550 -27.74 2.90 7.76
C ASP A 550 -26.76 3.65 8.67
N GLU A 551 -25.47 3.29 8.68
CA GLU A 551 -24.43 3.92 9.50
C GLU A 551 -23.75 5.13 8.85
N TYR A 552 -23.86 5.30 7.52
CA TYR A 552 -23.08 6.28 6.77
C TYR A 552 -23.96 7.23 5.97
N ASN A 553 -23.56 8.50 5.93
CA ASN A 553 -24.16 9.55 5.12
C ASN A 553 -23.45 9.70 3.76
N GLU A 554 -22.22 9.22 3.62
CA GLU A 554 -21.42 9.55 2.44
C GLU A 554 -20.50 8.38 2.08
N ILE A 555 -20.29 8.16 0.78
CA ILE A 555 -19.24 7.27 0.27
C ILE A 555 -18.21 8.10 -0.49
N VAL A 556 -16.93 7.95 -0.15
CA VAL A 556 -15.81 8.55 -0.89
C VAL A 556 -15.00 7.46 -1.56
N PHE A 557 -14.78 7.61 -2.87
CA PHE A 557 -13.92 6.72 -3.64
C PHE A 557 -12.57 7.39 -3.88
N GLU A 558 -11.52 6.89 -3.23
CA GLU A 558 -10.19 7.49 -3.32
C GLU A 558 -9.22 6.54 -4.04
N TYR A 559 -8.69 6.94 -5.20
CA TYR A 559 -7.81 6.05 -5.98
C TYR A 559 -6.35 6.21 -5.60
N THR A 560 -5.58 5.12 -5.66
CA THR A 560 -4.14 5.18 -5.44
C THR A 560 -3.38 4.13 -6.24
N SER A 561 -2.36 4.56 -6.98
CA SER A 561 -1.44 3.67 -7.72
C SER A 561 -0.40 3.01 -6.82
N TYR A 562 -0.34 3.39 -5.53
CA TYR A 562 0.61 2.80 -4.59
C TYR A 562 -0.07 2.55 -3.26
N ILE A 563 -0.02 1.31 -2.77
CA ILE A 563 -0.61 0.96 -1.48
C ILE A 563 0.52 0.85 -0.45
N SER A 564 0.65 1.88 0.37
CA SER A 564 1.54 1.89 1.53
C SER A 564 0.83 2.38 2.78
N LYS A 565 1.36 1.96 3.93
CA LYS A 565 0.88 2.38 5.25
C LYS A 565 0.84 3.89 5.41
N LYS A 566 1.91 4.57 4.99
CA LYS A 566 2.01 6.03 5.02
C LYS A 566 0.90 6.68 4.18
N GLN A 567 0.70 6.23 2.94
CA GLN A 567 -0.29 6.83 2.05
C GLN A 567 -1.74 6.59 2.47
N TYR A 568 -2.13 5.36 2.81
CA TYR A 568 -3.50 5.13 3.24
C TYR A 568 -3.79 5.83 4.57
N GLN A 569 -2.80 5.97 5.46
CA GLN A 569 -2.95 6.76 6.69
C GLN A 569 -3.16 8.25 6.40
N THR A 570 -2.44 8.82 5.44
CA THR A 570 -2.63 10.21 5.01
C THR A 570 -4.01 10.42 4.39
N LYS A 571 -4.44 9.53 3.47
CA LYS A 571 -5.78 9.57 2.87
C LYS A 571 -6.87 9.42 3.92
N THR A 572 -6.71 8.47 4.85
CA THR A 572 -7.62 8.32 5.99
C THR A 572 -7.71 9.62 6.78
N LYS A 573 -6.58 10.24 7.16
CA LYS A 573 -6.60 11.51 7.90
C LYS A 573 -7.27 12.65 7.12
N LYS A 574 -7.10 12.71 5.80
CA LYS A 574 -7.69 13.74 4.93
C LYS A 574 -9.22 13.65 4.92
N TYR A 575 -9.77 12.45 4.79
CA TYR A 575 -11.21 12.26 4.53
C TYR A 575 -12.02 11.75 5.71
N PHE A 576 -11.40 11.33 6.81
CA PHE A 576 -12.09 10.65 7.91
C PHE A 576 -13.15 11.54 8.57
N LYS A 577 -14.40 11.06 8.50
CA LYS A 577 -15.53 11.43 9.35
C LYS A 577 -16.24 10.16 9.80
N PHE A 578 -16.91 10.19 10.96
CA PHE A 578 -17.53 8.99 11.53
C PHE A 578 -18.71 8.48 10.69
N ASP A 579 -19.42 9.38 10.02
CA ASP A 579 -20.56 9.13 9.15
C ASP A 579 -20.18 8.99 7.66
N ARG A 580 -18.88 8.85 7.35
CA ARG A 580 -18.40 8.69 5.97
C ARG A 580 -17.70 7.37 5.79
N PHE A 581 -18.11 6.61 4.78
CA PHE A 581 -17.42 5.41 4.36
C PHE A 581 -16.39 5.73 3.27
N ILE A 582 -15.13 5.33 3.49
CA ILE A 582 -14.02 5.62 2.59
C ILE A 582 -13.52 4.33 1.95
N LEU A 583 -13.62 4.27 0.62
CA LEU A 583 -13.08 3.20 -0.19
C LEU A 583 -11.80 3.67 -0.89
N ILE A 584 -10.65 3.22 -0.38
CA ILE A 584 -9.37 3.47 -1.02
C ILE A 584 -9.13 2.39 -2.08
N VAL A 585 -9.20 2.74 -3.35
CA VAL A 585 -9.07 1.82 -4.48
C VAL A 585 -7.62 1.75 -4.95
N GLY A 586 -7.01 0.58 -4.77
CA GLY A 586 -5.68 0.27 -5.29
C GLY A 586 -5.70 0.01 -6.79
N THR A 587 -5.34 1.02 -7.59
CA THR A 587 -5.23 0.91 -9.06
C THR A 587 -4.00 0.13 -9.50
N ARG A 588 -3.13 -0.20 -8.54
CA ARG A 588 -2.04 -1.17 -8.68
C ARG A 588 -1.91 -1.97 -7.40
N TRP A 589 -1.94 -3.29 -7.53
CA TRP A 589 -1.93 -4.23 -6.41
C TRP A 589 -0.73 -5.17 -6.49
N TYR A 590 -0.04 -5.35 -5.37
CA TYR A 590 1.13 -6.23 -5.28
C TYR A 590 0.77 -7.49 -4.51
N ASP A 591 0.36 -8.55 -5.21
CA ASP A 591 -0.15 -9.80 -4.61
C ASP A 591 0.80 -10.40 -3.56
N LYS A 592 2.11 -10.35 -3.82
CA LYS A 592 3.12 -10.85 -2.88
C LYS A 592 3.09 -10.13 -1.53
N LYS A 593 2.74 -8.84 -1.52
CA LYS A 593 2.68 -8.01 -0.31
C LYS A 593 1.29 -7.99 0.30
N TYR A 594 0.26 -8.03 -0.52
CA TYR A 594 -1.15 -7.96 -0.13
C TYR A 594 -1.91 -9.09 -0.82
N PRO A 595 -1.87 -10.32 -0.29
CA PRO A 595 -2.51 -11.47 -0.93
C PRO A 595 -4.04 -11.36 -0.96
N ASN A 596 -4.63 -10.69 0.03
CA ASN A 596 -6.06 -10.45 0.09
C ASN A 596 -6.42 -9.25 -0.80
N PRO A 597 -7.56 -9.28 -1.52
CA PRO A 597 -8.01 -8.17 -2.35
C PRO A 597 -8.70 -7.04 -1.55
N ILE A 598 -8.97 -7.28 -0.27
CA ILE A 598 -9.52 -6.30 0.68
C ILE A 598 -8.58 -6.22 1.88
N ILE A 599 -8.25 -5.01 2.31
CA ILE A 599 -7.49 -4.74 3.53
C ILE A 599 -8.41 -3.95 4.47
N HIS A 600 -8.76 -4.58 5.59
CA HIS A 600 -9.46 -3.91 6.67
C HIS A 600 -8.47 -3.04 7.43
N THR A 601 -8.77 -1.74 7.53
CA THR A 601 -7.99 -0.85 8.38
C THR A 601 -8.49 -0.93 9.82
N ARG A 602 -7.77 -0.27 10.74
CA ARG A 602 -8.23 -0.12 12.13
C ARG A 602 -9.53 0.70 12.27
N PHE A 603 -9.92 1.41 11.22
CA PHE A 603 -11.15 2.20 11.19
C PHE A 603 -12.22 1.40 10.46
N LYS A 604 -13.38 1.20 11.11
CA LYS A 604 -14.48 0.37 10.56
C LYS A 604 -14.94 0.89 9.20
N ASN A 605 -15.06 2.20 9.07
CA ASN A 605 -15.52 2.95 7.91
C ASN A 605 -14.44 3.23 6.84
N VAL A 606 -13.25 2.65 6.96
CA VAL A 606 -12.19 2.81 5.94
C VAL A 606 -11.70 1.45 5.48
N LYS A 607 -11.85 1.18 4.19
CA LYS A 607 -11.39 -0.05 3.54
C LYS A 607 -10.47 0.27 2.37
N ILE A 608 -9.48 -0.59 2.16
CA ILE A 608 -8.63 -0.52 0.97
C ILE A 608 -8.98 -1.74 0.13
N ILE A 609 -9.36 -1.52 -1.12
CA ILE A 609 -9.85 -2.57 -2.02
C ILE A 609 -9.07 -2.59 -3.32
N ARG A 610 -8.94 -3.77 -3.90
CA ARG A 610 -8.35 -3.95 -5.22
C ARG A 610 -9.27 -3.40 -6.31
N HIS A 611 -8.69 -2.93 -7.41
CA HIS A 611 -9.43 -2.35 -8.52
C HIS A 611 -10.48 -3.30 -9.14
N GLU A 612 -10.28 -4.62 -9.16
CA GLU A 612 -11.29 -5.57 -9.64
C GLU A 612 -12.45 -5.70 -8.64
N ILE A 613 -12.20 -5.56 -7.33
CA ILE A 613 -13.27 -5.49 -6.34
C ILE A 613 -14.06 -4.22 -6.56
N PHE A 614 -13.41 -3.08 -6.77
CA PHE A 614 -14.09 -1.82 -7.10
C PHE A 614 -14.96 -1.92 -8.36
N ALA A 615 -14.43 -2.45 -9.47
CA ALA A 615 -15.21 -2.64 -10.70
C ALA A 615 -16.41 -3.55 -10.49
N LYS A 616 -16.24 -4.62 -9.70
CA LYS A 616 -17.35 -5.50 -9.31
C LYS A 616 -18.35 -4.78 -8.43
N LEU A 617 -17.95 -4.01 -7.42
CA LEU A 617 -18.88 -3.31 -6.53
C LEU A 617 -19.77 -2.33 -7.26
N LEU A 618 -19.21 -1.63 -8.26
CA LEU A 618 -19.99 -0.73 -9.09
C LEU A 618 -20.84 -1.47 -10.13
N GLY A 619 -20.56 -2.74 -10.44
CA GLY A 619 -21.21 -3.43 -11.54
C GLY A 619 -20.80 -2.92 -12.92
N LEU A 620 -19.53 -2.51 -13.09
CA LEU A 620 -19.02 -2.11 -14.40
C LEU A 620 -19.12 -3.28 -15.39
N SER A 621 -19.64 -3.00 -16.58
CA SER A 621 -19.79 -3.97 -17.67
C SER A 621 -19.62 -3.32 -19.05
N GLY A 622 -19.39 -4.15 -20.08
CA GLY A 622 -19.26 -3.72 -21.47
C GLY A 622 -18.12 -2.72 -21.67
N VAL A 623 -18.34 -1.72 -22.54
CA VAL A 623 -17.33 -0.72 -22.93
C VAL A 623 -16.72 0.01 -21.73
N LEU A 624 -17.49 0.30 -20.68
CA LEU A 624 -16.98 0.99 -19.48
C LEU A 624 -16.01 0.11 -18.69
N LEU A 625 -16.27 -1.21 -18.62
CA LEU A 625 -15.36 -2.16 -17.99
C LEU A 625 -14.08 -2.32 -18.82
N GLU A 626 -14.19 -2.44 -20.15
CA GLU A 626 -13.05 -2.55 -21.06
C GLU A 626 -12.12 -1.32 -20.96
N GLU A 627 -12.68 -0.11 -20.93
CA GLU A 627 -11.92 1.13 -20.78
C GLU A 627 -11.28 1.24 -19.38
N PHE A 628 -11.95 0.74 -18.33
CA PHE A 628 -11.38 0.65 -16.98
C PHE A 628 -10.22 -0.35 -16.92
N GLU A 629 -10.40 -1.56 -17.44
CA GLU A 629 -9.36 -2.61 -17.48
C GLU A 629 -8.15 -2.16 -18.29
N LYS A 630 -8.36 -1.46 -19.41
CA LYS A 630 -7.27 -0.84 -20.18
C LYS A 630 -6.48 0.19 -19.37
N ALA A 631 -7.16 1.03 -18.59
CA ALA A 631 -6.49 1.99 -17.71
C ALA A 631 -5.67 1.28 -16.62
N ILE A 632 -6.20 0.20 -16.04
CA ILE A 632 -5.45 -0.62 -15.09
C ILE A 632 -4.23 -1.26 -15.76
N GLU A 633 -4.39 -1.86 -16.94
CA GLU A 633 -3.30 -2.49 -17.71
C GLU A 633 -2.16 -1.50 -17.99
N LEU A 634 -2.47 -0.31 -18.52
CA LEU A 634 -1.49 0.74 -18.78
C LEU A 634 -0.74 1.15 -17.50
N ASN A 635 -1.43 1.20 -16.36
CA ASN A 635 -0.84 1.52 -15.05
C ASN A 635 0.14 0.42 -14.60
N TYR A 636 -0.21 -0.86 -14.79
CA TYR A 636 0.67 -1.99 -14.49
C TYR A 636 1.89 -2.04 -15.41
N ASN A 637 1.69 -1.71 -16.70
CA ASN A 637 2.71 -1.70 -17.73
C ASN A 637 3.63 -0.47 -17.73
N TYR A 638 3.34 0.50 -16.86
CA TYR A 638 4.07 1.78 -16.76
C TYR A 638 4.02 2.61 -18.04
N ASP A 639 2.93 2.49 -18.80
CA ASP A 639 2.75 3.18 -20.07
C ASP A 639 2.09 4.54 -19.85
N LEU A 640 2.91 5.55 -19.55
CA LEU A 640 2.44 6.90 -19.26
C LEU A 640 1.83 7.59 -20.48
N ASP A 641 2.37 7.38 -21.66
CA ASP A 641 1.89 8.04 -22.88
C ASP A 641 0.56 7.42 -23.33
N GLY A 642 0.45 6.09 -23.27
CA GLY A 642 -0.83 5.39 -23.43
C GLY A 642 -1.86 5.85 -22.41
N MET A 643 -1.46 6.05 -21.15
CA MET A 643 -2.35 6.57 -20.11
C MET A 643 -2.82 8.00 -20.39
N LYS A 644 -1.93 8.90 -20.83
CA LYS A 644 -2.29 10.28 -21.20
C LYS A 644 -3.26 10.30 -22.39
N SER A 645 -2.98 9.50 -23.42
CA SER A 645 -3.85 9.37 -24.59
C SER A 645 -5.24 8.84 -24.19
N LEU A 646 -5.29 7.80 -23.35
CA LEU A 646 -6.54 7.27 -22.84
C LEU A 646 -7.29 8.29 -21.98
N LYS A 647 -6.59 9.03 -21.11
CA LYS A 647 -7.17 10.12 -20.32
C LYS A 647 -7.87 11.14 -21.21
N ASP A 648 -7.17 11.69 -22.19
CA ASP A 648 -7.73 12.72 -23.07
C ASP A 648 -8.97 12.21 -23.81
N LYS A 649 -8.93 10.97 -24.31
CA LYS A 649 -10.08 10.31 -24.94
C LYS A 649 -11.27 10.20 -23.98
N ILE A 650 -11.04 9.67 -22.78
CA ILE A 650 -12.10 9.39 -21.79
C ILE A 650 -12.71 10.68 -21.24
N THR A 651 -11.89 11.68 -20.89
CA THR A 651 -12.36 12.95 -20.33
C THR A 651 -13.14 13.79 -21.34
N ARG A 652 -12.92 13.59 -22.65
CA ARG A 652 -13.76 14.19 -23.71
C ARG A 652 -15.07 13.42 -23.91
N LYS A 653 -15.03 12.10 -23.77
CA LYS A 653 -16.15 11.20 -24.03
C LYS A 653 -17.19 11.22 -22.90
N TYR A 654 -16.73 11.32 -21.64
CA TYR A 654 -17.57 11.20 -20.46
C TYR A 654 -17.53 12.43 -19.57
N PRO A 655 -18.69 12.84 -19.01
CA PRO A 655 -18.77 14.02 -18.19
C PRO A 655 -18.05 13.81 -16.85
N LYS A 656 -17.59 14.93 -16.27
CA LYS A 656 -17.31 15.05 -14.84
C LYS A 656 -18.36 15.96 -14.21
N LEU A 657 -18.73 15.67 -12.97
CA LEU A 657 -19.64 16.52 -12.20
C LEU A 657 -18.82 17.23 -11.13
N GLY A 658 -18.54 18.52 -11.35
CA GLY A 658 -17.74 19.32 -10.43
C GLY A 658 -18.59 20.03 -9.38
N PHE A 659 -17.96 21.01 -8.73
CA PHE A 659 -18.61 21.80 -7.69
C PHE A 659 -19.82 22.60 -8.18
N THR A 660 -19.81 23.03 -9.45
CA THR A 660 -20.94 23.78 -10.04
C THR A 660 -22.17 22.90 -10.15
N GLU A 661 -22.01 21.66 -10.60
CA GLU A 661 -23.07 20.65 -10.68
C GLU A 661 -23.57 20.31 -9.28
N TYR A 662 -22.67 20.17 -8.30
CA TYR A 662 -23.03 19.94 -6.90
C TYR A 662 -23.88 21.09 -6.32
N LYS A 663 -23.50 22.35 -6.55
CA LYS A 663 -24.31 23.50 -6.11
C LYS A 663 -25.70 23.53 -6.74
N LYS A 664 -25.82 23.13 -8.01
CA LYS A 664 -27.13 23.06 -8.69
C LYS A 664 -27.97 21.94 -8.11
N TYR A 665 -27.33 20.81 -7.77
CA TYR A 665 -27.95 19.68 -7.13
C TYR A 665 -28.53 20.05 -5.76
N CYS A 666 -27.72 20.62 -4.86
CA CYS A 666 -28.16 21.04 -3.51
C CYS A 666 -29.21 22.17 -3.49
N LYS A 667 -29.48 22.83 -4.63
CA LYS A 667 -30.49 23.89 -4.74
C LYS A 667 -31.83 23.40 -5.28
N LYS A 668 -31.86 22.20 -5.88
CA LYS A 668 -33.08 21.59 -6.42
C LYS A 668 -33.88 20.84 -5.35
N GLU A 669 -33.23 20.52 -4.24
CA GLU A 669 -33.82 20.06 -2.99
C GLU A 669 -34.12 21.26 -2.07
#